data_AF-A0A7N9AMV3-F1
#
_entry.id   AF-A0A7N9AMV3-F1
#
_cell.length_a   1.000
_cell.length_b   1.000
_cell.length_c   1.000
_cell.angle_alpha   90.00
_cell.angle_beta   90.00
_cell.angle_gamma   90.00
#
_symmetry.space_group_name_H-M   'P 1'
#
loop_
_entity.id
_entity.type
_entity.pdbx_description
1 polymer ?
#
loop_
_entity_poly.entity_id
_entity_poly.type
_entity_poly.pdbx_seq_one_letter_code
_entity_poly.pdbx_strand_id
1 'polypeptide(L)'
;SCRCASHTEQIKVTAAVNHHSDVMEQTQWKNLLVITAATEETDGFSRFMRTAKEFNYTVKVLGLGQDWKGGDVARTVGGGQKVRWLKKELIKHSEKKDMVVMFVDSYDVIFASGPGELLSKFSRLGHRVVFSAEGFCWPDQRLASKYPEVHSGKRYLNSGGFIGFAPELSEIVQQWKYKDNDDDQLFYTRIYLDKTQRTKFNMTLDHRSRIFQNLNGAVDEVVLKFERAKVRVRNVAYDTLPVVIHGNGPTKLQLNYLGNYVPTAWTYENGCGICDDDLLFFDDVPMPLVYIAVFIEHATPFMEEFLDRLATLNYPTARIRLFIHNNVVFHERHIHTFWERHKSLFPDARLVGPEENLQEDKARTMAIEACKKDPQCDYYFSIDSAVALTNPDTIRILIEENKPVIAPMLSRHGKLWSNFWGALNPDGFYSRSEDYIEIVQGKRIGLWNVPYISQAYMIKGSVLHSKLAQVSLYVNEAMDPDMVFCRSVRDQVTLLGHRSQDALCPQGVFMFVSNRDEFGRLVASSNFNTSRLHPDMWQIFDNPVDWKEKYIHENYSKIFEDEKSFVDQPCPDVYWFPAFSEKMCDHLVETMEDFGQWSMGSHKDERLTGGYENVPTVDIHMNQIGFEKEWLKFLKEYIVPITEKLYPGYYPRAQAIMNFVVRYRPDEQPFLRPHHDSSTFTINIALNSKNIDYEGGGCRFLRYDCNVESPRKGWSFMHPGRLTHYHEGLPTTKGTRYIMVSFVDP
;
A
#
# COMPACT_ATOMS: atom_id res chain seq x y z
N SER A 1 58.00 54.98 0.31
CA SER A 1 58.76 53.75 -0.06
C SER A 1 57.77 52.61 -0.25
N CYS A 2 58.00 51.82 -1.30
CA CYS A 2 57.11 50.88 -1.96
C CYS A 2 56.46 49.79 -1.10
N ARG A 3 55.20 49.44 -1.41
CA ARG A 3 54.70 48.10 -1.82
C ARG A 3 53.18 47.97 -1.65
N CYS A 4 52.41 48.35 -2.66
CA CYS A 4 51.00 47.96 -2.84
C CYS A 4 50.69 47.87 -4.35
N ALA A 5 51.26 46.88 -5.04
CA ALA A 5 50.94 46.58 -6.44
C ALA A 5 51.41 45.15 -6.80
N SER A 6 50.78 44.12 -6.22
CA SER A 6 50.99 42.72 -6.67
C SER A 6 49.89 41.72 -6.28
N HIS A 7 48.74 42.16 -5.73
CA HIS A 7 47.66 41.24 -5.34
C HIS A 7 46.38 41.36 -6.19
N THR A 8 46.24 42.41 -7.00
CA THR A 8 45.07 42.61 -7.86
C THR A 8 45.19 41.92 -9.23
N GLU A 9 46.39 41.55 -9.67
CA GLU A 9 46.60 40.80 -10.92
C GLU A 9 46.40 39.28 -10.75
N GLN A 10 46.76 38.70 -9.60
CA GLN A 10 46.57 37.25 -9.38
C GLN A 10 45.09 36.85 -9.27
N ILE A 11 44.23 37.71 -8.70
CA ILE A 11 42.79 37.45 -8.54
C ILE A 11 42.04 37.58 -9.88
N LYS A 12 42.47 38.48 -10.77
CA LYS A 12 41.89 38.59 -12.13
C LYS A 12 42.28 37.42 -13.03
N VAL A 13 43.49 36.87 -12.86
CA VAL A 13 43.94 35.69 -13.62
C VAL A 13 43.24 34.42 -13.12
N THR A 14 42.96 34.25 -11.82
CA THR A 14 42.19 33.09 -11.33
C THR A 14 40.70 33.18 -11.69
N ALA A 15 40.09 34.37 -11.65
CA ALA A 15 38.70 34.57 -12.07
C ALA A 15 38.52 34.39 -13.59
N ALA A 16 39.48 34.87 -14.42
CA ALA A 16 39.43 34.66 -15.87
C ALA A 16 39.71 33.20 -16.27
N VAL A 17 40.56 32.49 -15.54
CA VAL A 17 40.81 31.04 -15.76
C VAL A 17 39.60 30.20 -15.35
N ASN A 18 38.92 30.52 -14.24
CA ASN A 18 37.68 29.85 -13.84
C ASN A 18 36.51 30.18 -14.78
N HIS A 19 36.42 31.41 -15.30
CA HIS A 19 35.39 31.76 -16.26
C HIS A 19 35.68 31.14 -17.64
N HIS A 20 36.95 31.00 -18.05
CA HIS A 20 37.29 30.25 -19.25
C HIS A 20 37.11 28.74 -19.11
N SER A 21 37.34 28.14 -17.94
CA SER A 21 37.06 26.72 -17.71
C SER A 21 35.57 26.44 -17.70
N ASP A 22 34.75 27.27 -17.04
CA ASP A 22 33.29 27.12 -17.03
C ASP A 22 32.66 27.36 -18.41
N VAL A 23 33.19 28.33 -19.18
CA VAL A 23 32.75 28.58 -20.56
C VAL A 23 33.21 27.46 -21.51
N MET A 24 34.43 26.91 -21.34
CA MET A 24 34.89 25.75 -22.11
C MET A 24 34.09 24.47 -21.78
N GLU A 25 33.79 24.20 -20.50
CA GLU A 25 32.94 23.09 -20.06
C GLU A 25 31.53 23.20 -20.66
N GLN A 26 30.93 24.40 -20.66
CA GLN A 26 29.62 24.62 -21.26
C GLN A 26 29.61 24.53 -22.80
N THR A 27 30.69 24.90 -23.50
CA THR A 27 30.77 24.72 -24.97
C THR A 27 30.93 23.26 -25.39
N GLN A 28 31.53 22.39 -24.57
CA GLN A 28 31.80 20.99 -24.93
C GLN A 28 30.52 20.12 -24.91
N TRP A 29 29.51 20.48 -24.12
CA TRP A 29 28.28 19.69 -23.96
C TRP A 29 27.24 19.93 -25.05
N LYS A 30 27.34 21.03 -25.81
CA LYS A 30 26.41 21.35 -26.93
C LYS A 30 26.47 20.34 -28.09
N ASN A 31 27.46 19.45 -28.09
CA ASN A 31 27.69 18.49 -29.16
C ASN A 31 27.12 17.09 -28.87
N LEU A 32 26.44 16.87 -27.74
CA LEU A 32 25.76 15.60 -27.45
C LEU A 32 24.29 15.63 -27.86
N LEU A 33 23.85 14.64 -28.63
CA LEU A 33 22.43 14.36 -28.90
C LEU A 33 22.06 12.96 -28.42
N VAL A 34 21.04 12.86 -27.58
CA VAL A 34 20.43 11.57 -27.25
C VAL A 34 19.32 11.30 -28.26
N ILE A 35 19.33 10.13 -28.89
CA ILE A 35 18.27 9.68 -29.78
C ILE A 35 17.61 8.46 -29.15
N THR A 36 16.29 8.42 -29.16
CA THR A 36 15.53 7.25 -28.72
C THR A 36 14.37 6.96 -29.65
N ALA A 37 13.78 5.79 -29.54
CA ALA A 37 12.56 5.40 -30.22
C ALA A 37 11.42 5.24 -29.20
N ALA A 38 10.27 5.80 -29.52
CA ALA A 38 9.02 5.62 -28.79
C ALA A 38 7.87 5.83 -29.78
N THR A 39 6.88 4.94 -29.77
CA THR A 39 5.66 5.07 -30.57
C THR A 39 4.55 5.79 -29.81
N GLU A 40 4.57 5.69 -28.48
CA GLU A 40 3.55 6.22 -27.57
C GLU A 40 4.20 6.79 -26.30
N GLU A 41 3.46 7.65 -25.60
CA GLU A 41 3.85 8.18 -24.29
C GLU A 41 3.44 7.20 -23.18
N THR A 42 4.27 6.16 -22.97
CA THR A 42 4.08 5.18 -21.90
C THR A 42 4.58 5.71 -20.55
N ASP A 43 4.24 5.01 -19.46
CA ASP A 43 4.73 5.38 -18.12
C ASP A 43 6.26 5.23 -18.03
N GLY A 44 6.80 4.20 -18.70
CA GLY A 44 8.23 3.99 -18.87
C GLY A 44 8.91 5.11 -19.66
N PHE A 45 8.31 5.53 -20.78
CA PHE A 45 8.79 6.68 -21.56
C PHE A 45 8.78 7.97 -20.74
N SER A 46 7.71 8.21 -19.99
CA SER A 46 7.56 9.39 -19.14
C SER A 46 8.63 9.42 -18.05
N ARG A 47 8.90 8.27 -17.41
CA ARG A 47 10.03 8.12 -16.47
C ARG A 47 11.37 8.42 -17.13
N PHE A 48 11.63 7.88 -18.32
CA PHE A 48 12.85 8.17 -19.08
C PHE A 48 13.01 9.66 -19.36
N MET A 49 11.98 10.31 -19.93
CA MET A 49 12.01 11.74 -20.26
C MET A 49 12.18 12.61 -19.02
N ARG A 50 11.59 12.23 -17.87
CA ARG A 50 11.82 12.92 -16.59
C ARG A 50 13.29 12.89 -16.20
N THR A 51 13.91 11.71 -16.14
CA THR A 51 15.34 11.59 -15.80
C THR A 51 16.25 12.27 -16.82
N ALA A 52 15.86 12.32 -18.09
CA ALA A 52 16.59 13.03 -19.13
C ALA A 52 16.55 14.55 -18.94
N LYS A 53 15.36 15.10 -18.65
CA LYS A 53 15.15 16.54 -18.39
C LYS A 53 15.90 16.99 -17.14
N GLU A 54 15.90 16.18 -16.09
CA GLU A 54 16.59 16.50 -14.84
C GLU A 54 18.09 16.77 -15.02
N PHE A 55 18.74 16.01 -15.92
CA PHE A 55 20.15 16.21 -16.26
C PHE A 55 20.37 17.13 -17.46
N ASN A 56 19.33 17.79 -17.97
CA ASN A 56 19.37 18.65 -19.14
C ASN A 56 19.89 17.95 -20.43
N TYR A 57 19.54 16.67 -20.63
CA TYR A 57 19.82 16.00 -21.90
C TYR A 57 18.96 16.56 -23.03
N THR A 58 19.57 16.77 -24.19
CA THR A 58 18.81 17.05 -25.43
C THR A 58 18.41 15.72 -26.07
N VAL A 59 17.11 15.41 -26.05
CA VAL A 59 16.56 14.15 -26.55
C VAL A 59 15.78 14.34 -27.85
N LYS A 60 16.10 13.54 -28.87
CA LYS A 60 15.33 13.40 -30.11
C LYS A 60 14.58 12.07 -30.09
N VAL A 61 13.25 12.16 -30.00
CA VAL A 61 12.36 11.00 -30.04
C VAL A 61 11.98 10.69 -31.49
N LEU A 62 12.11 9.42 -31.87
CA LEU A 62 11.76 8.90 -33.19
C LEU A 62 10.53 7.99 -33.09
N GLY A 63 9.62 8.13 -34.05
CA GLY A 63 8.48 7.22 -34.20
C GLY A 63 7.21 7.58 -33.43
N LEU A 64 7.20 8.69 -32.67
CA LEU A 64 6.04 9.07 -31.86
C LEU A 64 4.79 9.26 -32.73
N GLY A 65 3.68 8.61 -32.36
CA GLY A 65 2.44 8.59 -33.12
C GLY A 65 2.44 7.69 -34.37
N GLN A 66 3.50 6.90 -34.60
CA GLN A 66 3.54 5.89 -35.67
C GLN A 66 3.28 4.49 -35.12
N ASP A 67 2.63 3.66 -35.91
CA ASP A 67 2.41 2.26 -35.56
C ASP A 67 3.73 1.49 -35.38
N TRP A 68 3.79 0.68 -34.33
CA TRP A 68 4.89 -0.25 -34.10
C TRP A 68 4.78 -1.45 -35.04
N LYS A 69 5.76 -1.60 -35.92
CA LYS A 69 5.96 -2.70 -36.88
C LYS A 69 7.21 -3.53 -36.56
N GLY A 70 7.81 -3.30 -35.40
CA GLY A 70 9.04 -3.95 -34.96
C GLY A 70 8.87 -5.38 -34.44
N GLY A 71 7.65 -5.93 -34.43
CA GLY A 71 7.35 -7.25 -33.87
C GLY A 71 7.19 -7.24 -32.35
N ASP A 72 6.89 -8.38 -31.75
CA ASP A 72 6.77 -8.53 -30.29
C ASP A 72 8.16 -8.69 -29.67
N VAL A 73 8.79 -7.55 -29.37
CA VAL A 73 10.13 -7.48 -28.75
C VAL A 73 10.15 -7.89 -27.27
N ALA A 74 8.99 -8.03 -26.64
CA ALA A 74 8.91 -8.55 -25.27
C ALA A 74 9.06 -10.08 -25.25
N ARG A 75 8.61 -10.77 -26.30
CA ARG A 75 8.60 -12.25 -26.38
C ARG A 75 9.60 -12.83 -27.39
N THR A 76 9.93 -12.10 -28.44
CA THR A 76 10.70 -12.59 -29.59
C THR A 76 11.69 -11.56 -30.13
N VAL A 77 12.44 -11.92 -31.17
CA VAL A 77 13.34 -11.01 -31.90
C VAL A 77 12.58 -9.90 -32.62
N GLY A 78 13.23 -8.76 -32.85
CA GLY A 78 12.61 -7.64 -33.55
C GLY A 78 13.31 -6.30 -33.37
N GLY A 79 12.58 -5.20 -33.50
CA GLY A 79 13.08 -3.85 -33.24
C GLY A 79 13.81 -3.17 -34.40
N GLY A 80 13.93 -3.81 -35.56
CA GLY A 80 14.56 -3.26 -36.76
C GLY A 80 13.99 -1.91 -37.24
N GLN A 81 12.72 -1.63 -36.94
CA GLN A 81 12.07 -0.33 -37.16
C GLN A 81 12.85 0.82 -36.50
N LYS A 82 13.43 0.60 -35.30
CA LYS A 82 14.29 1.56 -34.61
C LYS A 82 15.51 1.91 -35.45
N VAL A 83 16.17 0.91 -36.04
CA VAL A 83 17.34 1.09 -36.90
C VAL A 83 16.98 1.85 -38.18
N ARG A 84 15.83 1.55 -38.79
CA ARG A 84 15.34 2.29 -39.96
C ARG A 84 15.10 3.77 -39.65
N TRP A 85 14.44 4.08 -38.52
CA TRP A 85 14.23 5.47 -38.11
C TRP A 85 15.55 6.16 -37.79
N LEU A 86 16.44 5.49 -37.06
CA LEU A 86 17.75 6.01 -36.71
C LEU A 86 18.60 6.31 -37.95
N LYS A 87 18.56 5.42 -38.96
CA LYS A 87 19.19 5.64 -40.28
C LYS A 87 18.71 6.93 -40.95
N LYS A 88 17.40 7.20 -40.92
CA LYS A 88 16.82 8.42 -41.51
C LYS A 88 17.21 9.68 -40.72
N GLU A 89 17.46 9.57 -39.42
CA GLU A 89 17.84 10.72 -38.59
C GLU A 89 19.36 11.00 -38.66
N LEU A 90 20.20 9.96 -38.54
CA LEU A 90 21.66 10.12 -38.47
C LEU A 90 22.27 10.67 -39.77
N ILE A 91 21.62 10.47 -40.92
CA ILE A 91 22.09 11.06 -42.18
C ILE A 91 22.10 12.60 -42.14
N LYS A 92 21.27 13.23 -41.30
CA LYS A 92 21.24 14.70 -41.13
C LYS A 92 22.44 15.23 -40.34
N HIS A 93 23.15 14.34 -39.64
CA HIS A 93 24.26 14.68 -38.76
C HIS A 93 25.58 14.05 -39.23
N SER A 94 25.60 13.38 -40.39
CA SER A 94 26.76 12.62 -40.87
C SER A 94 28.00 13.47 -41.16
N GLU A 95 27.83 14.77 -41.44
CA GLU A 95 28.93 15.70 -41.71
C GLU A 95 29.49 16.35 -40.42
N LYS A 96 28.82 16.20 -39.28
CA LYS A 96 29.19 16.82 -38.01
C LYS A 96 30.21 15.97 -37.25
N LYS A 97 31.50 16.16 -37.56
CA LYS A 97 32.60 15.32 -37.04
C LYS A 97 32.72 15.28 -35.52
N ASP A 98 32.41 16.38 -34.84
CA ASP A 98 32.55 16.51 -33.39
C ASP A 98 31.25 16.22 -32.63
N MET A 99 30.16 15.90 -33.35
CA MET A 99 28.89 15.59 -32.73
C MET A 99 28.91 14.15 -32.20
N VAL A 100 28.62 14.00 -30.93
CA VAL A 100 28.45 12.71 -30.25
C VAL A 100 26.96 12.41 -30.21
N VAL A 101 26.58 11.21 -30.62
CA VAL A 101 25.22 10.71 -30.53
C VAL A 101 25.20 9.50 -29.61
N MET A 102 24.25 9.50 -28.69
CA MET A 102 23.92 8.32 -27.89
C MET A 102 22.53 7.84 -28.29
N PHE A 103 22.43 6.59 -28.73
CA PHE A 103 21.14 5.92 -28.87
C PHE A 103 20.86 5.09 -27.62
N VAL A 104 19.65 5.20 -27.09
CA VAL A 104 19.14 4.35 -26.01
C VAL A 104 17.67 4.01 -26.27
N ASP A 105 17.22 2.86 -25.79
CA ASP A 105 15.78 2.60 -25.63
C ASP A 105 15.19 3.58 -24.60
N SER A 106 13.86 3.75 -24.59
CA SER A 106 13.20 4.75 -23.73
C SER A 106 12.28 4.13 -22.69
N TYR A 107 11.55 3.08 -23.03
CA TYR A 107 10.50 2.58 -22.16
C TYR A 107 11.04 1.88 -20.89
N ASP A 108 12.25 1.34 -20.95
CA ASP A 108 12.92 0.58 -19.90
C ASP A 108 14.35 1.08 -19.66
N VAL A 109 14.55 2.40 -19.78
CA VAL A 109 15.82 3.06 -19.51
C VAL A 109 15.62 4.24 -18.56
N ILE A 110 16.58 4.46 -17.66
CA ILE A 110 16.67 5.67 -16.83
C ILE A 110 18.10 6.21 -16.84
N PHE A 111 18.23 7.54 -16.73
CA PHE A 111 19.51 8.19 -16.51
C PHE A 111 19.82 8.31 -15.02
N ALA A 112 21.07 7.99 -14.65
CA ALA A 112 21.59 8.09 -13.29
C ALA A 112 22.68 9.17 -13.13
N SER A 113 23.07 9.83 -14.22
CA SER A 113 23.99 10.98 -14.23
C SER A 113 23.88 11.80 -15.51
N GLY A 114 24.48 13.00 -15.51
CA GLY A 114 24.36 13.97 -16.59
C GLY A 114 25.43 13.89 -17.69
N PRO A 115 25.28 14.73 -18.75
CA PRO A 115 26.08 14.70 -19.97
C PRO A 115 27.60 14.83 -19.75
N GLY A 116 28.03 15.64 -18.77
CA GLY A 116 29.46 15.85 -18.50
C GLY A 116 30.17 14.56 -18.07
N GLU A 117 29.57 13.78 -17.17
CA GLU A 117 30.13 12.49 -16.74
C GLU A 117 30.09 11.47 -17.88
N LEU A 118 29.01 11.45 -18.66
CA LEU A 118 28.85 10.59 -19.84
C LEU A 118 29.98 10.80 -20.85
N LEU A 119 30.20 12.05 -21.27
CA LEU A 119 31.21 12.41 -22.26
C LEU A 119 32.63 12.17 -21.73
N SER A 120 32.88 12.46 -20.46
CA SER A 120 34.16 12.17 -19.79
C SER A 120 34.48 10.67 -19.82
N LYS A 121 33.50 9.81 -19.50
CA LYS A 121 33.66 8.35 -19.56
C LYS A 121 33.82 7.83 -20.98
N PHE A 122 33.03 8.33 -21.93
CA PHE A 122 33.15 7.99 -23.33
C PHE A 122 34.55 8.34 -23.87
N SER A 123 35.05 9.54 -23.59
CA SER A 123 36.39 9.97 -23.98
C SER A 123 37.48 9.10 -23.37
N ARG A 124 37.35 8.68 -22.10
CA ARG A 124 38.33 7.81 -21.42
C ARG A 124 38.39 6.40 -22.00
N LEU A 125 37.34 5.92 -22.65
CA LEU A 125 37.37 4.63 -23.33
C LEU A 125 38.25 4.67 -24.59
N GLY A 126 38.48 5.85 -25.20
CA GLY A 126 39.40 5.99 -26.34
C GLY A 126 38.90 5.38 -27.65
N HIS A 127 37.60 5.11 -27.74
CA HIS A 127 36.95 4.50 -28.91
C HIS A 127 35.99 5.47 -29.60
N ARG A 128 35.74 5.26 -30.90
CA ARG A 128 34.83 6.14 -31.67
C ARG A 128 33.37 5.72 -31.56
N VAL A 129 33.13 4.43 -31.30
CA VAL A 129 31.81 3.85 -31.05
C VAL A 129 31.91 2.86 -29.90
N VAL A 130 31.04 3.00 -28.90
CA VAL A 130 30.96 2.14 -27.73
C VAL A 130 29.53 1.62 -27.62
N PHE A 131 29.36 0.31 -27.72
CA PHE A 131 28.09 -0.35 -27.42
C PHE A 131 28.02 -0.76 -25.94
N SER A 132 26.81 -0.86 -25.40
CA SER A 132 26.60 -1.50 -24.11
C SER A 132 26.95 -2.99 -24.19
N ALA A 133 27.37 -3.56 -23.05
CA ALA A 133 27.75 -4.97 -22.95
C ALA A 133 26.77 -5.73 -22.03
N GLU A 134 26.54 -7.01 -22.31
CA GLU A 134 25.68 -7.89 -21.50
C GLU A 134 26.27 -9.30 -21.32
N GLY A 135 25.66 -10.06 -20.40
CA GLY A 135 26.09 -11.42 -20.05
C GLY A 135 25.70 -12.50 -21.06
N PHE A 136 24.74 -12.24 -21.95
CA PHE A 136 24.18 -13.24 -22.86
C PHE A 136 24.49 -12.94 -24.33
N CYS A 137 24.86 -13.96 -25.10
CA CYS A 137 25.00 -13.85 -26.56
C CYS A 137 23.63 -14.08 -27.20
N TRP A 138 22.87 -13.01 -27.39
CA TRP A 138 21.52 -13.04 -27.94
C TRP A 138 21.44 -12.23 -29.25
N PRO A 139 20.63 -12.64 -30.26
CA PRO A 139 19.77 -13.84 -30.26
C PRO A 139 20.47 -15.14 -30.68
N ASP A 140 21.61 -15.06 -31.39
CA ASP A 140 22.31 -16.25 -31.91
C ASP A 140 23.53 -16.62 -31.06
N GLN A 141 23.35 -17.58 -30.15
CA GLN A 141 24.40 -18.07 -29.25
C GLN A 141 25.61 -18.66 -29.98
N ARG A 142 25.46 -19.13 -31.22
CA ARG A 142 26.56 -19.70 -32.02
C ARG A 142 27.62 -18.65 -32.38
N LEU A 143 27.29 -17.37 -32.25
CA LEU A 143 28.21 -16.26 -32.49
C LEU A 143 29.15 -15.99 -31.31
N ALA A 144 28.91 -16.59 -30.14
CA ALA A 144 29.68 -16.34 -28.91
C ALA A 144 31.19 -16.54 -29.11
N SER A 145 31.61 -17.60 -29.82
CA SER A 145 33.02 -17.91 -30.10
C SER A 145 33.71 -16.91 -31.02
N LYS A 146 32.95 -16.09 -31.77
CA LYS A 146 33.49 -15.05 -32.65
C LYS A 146 33.77 -13.75 -31.93
N TYR A 147 33.20 -13.54 -30.74
CA TYR A 147 33.48 -12.38 -29.92
C TYR A 147 34.94 -12.42 -29.45
N PRO A 148 35.64 -11.27 -29.36
CA PRO A 148 36.93 -11.20 -28.68
C PRO A 148 36.84 -11.78 -27.25
N GLU A 149 37.90 -12.45 -26.81
CA GLU A 149 38.02 -12.88 -25.42
C GLU A 149 38.15 -11.65 -24.51
N VAL A 150 37.46 -11.69 -23.37
CA VAL A 150 37.45 -10.60 -22.38
C VAL A 150 37.79 -11.21 -21.03
N HIS A 151 38.93 -10.83 -20.45
CA HIS A 151 39.39 -11.36 -19.17
C HIS A 151 38.51 -10.96 -17.98
N SER A 152 37.87 -9.79 -18.06
CA SER A 152 37.04 -9.25 -16.99
C SER A 152 36.00 -8.30 -17.58
N GLY A 153 34.73 -8.59 -17.34
CA GLY A 153 33.59 -7.83 -17.83
C GLY A 153 32.62 -8.67 -18.65
N LYS A 154 31.53 -8.03 -19.07
CA LYS A 154 30.50 -8.58 -19.95
C LYS A 154 31.02 -8.67 -21.39
N ARG A 155 30.78 -9.78 -22.08
CA ARG A 155 31.44 -10.11 -23.36
C ARG A 155 30.64 -9.72 -24.59
N TYR A 156 29.32 -9.71 -24.51
CA TYR A 156 28.44 -9.65 -25.68
C TYR A 156 27.80 -8.28 -25.85
N LEU A 157 27.48 -7.92 -27.09
CA LEU A 157 26.89 -6.62 -27.44
C LEU A 157 25.40 -6.60 -27.06
N ASN A 158 24.94 -5.50 -26.46
CA ASN A 158 23.52 -5.17 -26.35
C ASN A 158 23.22 -3.89 -27.13
N SER A 159 22.14 -3.90 -27.92
CA SER A 159 21.80 -2.79 -28.82
C SER A 159 20.89 -1.72 -28.24
N GLY A 160 20.34 -1.93 -27.04
CA GLY A 160 19.47 -0.96 -26.36
C GLY A 160 20.22 0.26 -25.81
N GLY A 161 21.55 0.29 -25.94
CA GLY A 161 22.36 1.47 -25.60
C GLY A 161 23.71 1.47 -26.32
N PHE A 162 24.02 2.58 -26.99
CA PHE A 162 25.35 2.83 -27.57
C PHE A 162 25.63 4.33 -27.75
N ILE A 163 26.90 4.71 -27.73
CA ILE A 163 27.36 6.09 -27.91
C ILE A 163 28.51 6.13 -28.90
N GLY A 164 28.56 7.15 -29.75
CA GLY A 164 29.63 7.31 -30.73
C GLY A 164 29.57 8.62 -31.49
N PHE A 165 30.55 8.87 -32.34
CA PHE A 165 30.56 10.03 -33.23
C PHE A 165 29.53 9.86 -34.36
N ALA A 166 28.85 10.94 -34.71
CA ALA A 166 27.75 10.94 -35.69
C ALA A 166 28.14 10.37 -37.07
N PRO A 167 29.33 10.66 -37.65
CA PRO A 167 29.73 10.09 -38.94
C PRO A 167 29.81 8.56 -38.92
N GLU A 168 30.49 7.99 -37.91
CA GLU A 168 30.66 6.54 -37.78
C GLU A 168 29.32 5.84 -37.54
N LEU A 169 28.49 6.38 -36.64
CA LEU A 169 27.17 5.82 -36.38
C LEU A 169 26.29 5.87 -37.63
N SER A 170 26.33 6.98 -38.38
CA SER A 170 25.63 7.13 -39.66
C SER A 170 26.06 6.06 -40.67
N GLU A 171 27.36 5.84 -40.86
CA GLU A 171 27.87 4.79 -41.77
C GLU A 171 27.47 3.37 -41.34
N ILE A 172 27.42 3.09 -40.03
CA ILE A 172 26.96 1.81 -39.50
C ILE A 172 25.48 1.60 -39.84
N VAL A 173 24.60 2.53 -39.43
CA VAL A 173 23.14 2.35 -39.62
C VAL A 173 22.72 2.40 -41.09
N GLN A 174 23.49 3.07 -41.96
CA GLN A 174 23.21 3.09 -43.39
C GLN A 174 23.29 1.70 -44.03
N GLN A 175 24.03 0.77 -43.43
CA GLN A 175 24.11 -0.63 -43.88
C GLN A 175 22.81 -1.42 -43.63
N TRP A 176 21.87 -0.87 -42.87
CA TRP A 176 20.55 -1.46 -42.66
C TRP A 176 19.77 -1.56 -43.98
N LYS A 177 19.42 -2.79 -44.35
CA LYS A 177 18.67 -3.17 -45.55
C LYS A 177 17.61 -4.24 -45.26
N TYR A 178 17.24 -4.37 -43.98
CA TYR A 178 16.40 -5.42 -43.43
C TYR A 178 14.98 -4.90 -43.16
N LYS A 179 14.05 -5.78 -42.80
CA LYS A 179 12.64 -5.47 -42.53
C LYS A 179 12.46 -4.85 -41.15
N ASP A 180 11.35 -4.13 -40.94
CA ASP A 180 11.06 -3.48 -39.66
C ASP A 180 11.00 -4.46 -38.47
N ASN A 181 10.62 -5.72 -38.71
CA ASN A 181 10.56 -6.78 -37.70
C ASN A 181 11.81 -7.68 -37.65
N ASP A 182 12.87 -7.38 -38.42
CA ASP A 182 14.15 -8.06 -38.25
C ASP A 182 14.86 -7.54 -36.98
N ASP A 183 15.76 -8.36 -36.44
CA ASP A 183 16.40 -8.10 -35.14
C ASP A 183 17.48 -7.00 -35.22
N ASP A 184 17.30 -5.94 -34.44
CA ASP A 184 18.26 -4.83 -34.34
C ASP A 184 19.59 -5.28 -33.70
N GLN A 185 19.54 -6.07 -32.63
CA GLN A 185 20.71 -6.57 -31.93
C GLN A 185 21.59 -7.48 -32.79
N LEU A 186 21.00 -8.37 -33.58
CA LEU A 186 21.70 -9.26 -34.51
C LEU A 186 22.39 -8.46 -35.62
N PHE A 187 21.77 -7.38 -36.09
CA PHE A 187 22.38 -6.48 -37.07
C PHE A 187 23.67 -5.85 -36.53
N TYR A 188 23.61 -5.21 -35.36
CA TYR A 188 24.81 -4.60 -34.75
C TYR A 188 25.85 -5.64 -34.35
N THR A 189 25.42 -6.81 -33.86
CA THR A 189 26.31 -7.94 -33.54
C THR A 189 27.11 -8.38 -34.77
N ARG A 190 26.46 -8.56 -35.93
CA ARG A 190 27.15 -8.96 -37.17
C ARG A 190 28.18 -7.92 -37.62
N ILE A 191 27.86 -6.63 -37.48
CA ILE A 191 28.79 -5.54 -37.80
C ILE A 191 29.98 -5.53 -36.83
N TYR A 192 29.74 -5.71 -35.52
CA TYR A 192 30.81 -5.74 -34.51
C TYR A 192 31.74 -6.96 -34.63
N LEU A 193 31.20 -8.11 -35.05
CA LEU A 193 31.95 -9.34 -35.23
C LEU A 193 32.80 -9.35 -36.50
N ASP A 194 32.47 -8.53 -37.49
CA ASP A 194 33.34 -8.30 -38.64
C ASP A 194 34.57 -7.48 -38.19
N LYS A 195 35.73 -8.14 -38.16
CA LYS A 195 37.00 -7.53 -37.74
C LYS A 195 37.37 -6.29 -38.57
N THR A 196 37.04 -6.28 -39.87
CA THR A 196 37.33 -5.16 -40.76
C THR A 196 36.49 -3.96 -40.37
N GLN A 197 35.19 -4.15 -40.18
CA GLN A 197 34.26 -3.10 -39.75
C GLN A 197 34.61 -2.61 -38.33
N ARG A 198 34.89 -3.53 -37.39
CA ARG A 198 35.29 -3.20 -36.01
C ARG A 198 36.52 -2.32 -35.94
N THR A 199 37.51 -2.61 -36.78
CA THR A 199 38.73 -1.81 -36.87
C THR A 199 38.44 -0.48 -37.57
N LYS A 200 37.69 -0.48 -38.68
CA LYS A 200 37.33 0.71 -39.45
C LYS A 200 36.64 1.77 -38.58
N PHE A 201 35.63 1.37 -37.81
CA PHE A 201 34.83 2.29 -36.98
C PHE A 201 35.36 2.44 -35.55
N ASN A 202 36.51 1.82 -35.22
CA ASN A 202 37.08 1.79 -33.87
C ASN A 202 36.02 1.49 -32.79
N MET A 203 35.33 0.35 -32.96
CA MET A 203 34.24 -0.07 -32.06
C MET A 203 34.75 -0.86 -30.86
N THR A 204 34.10 -0.66 -29.71
CA THR A 204 34.29 -1.47 -28.49
C THR A 204 32.97 -1.73 -27.79
N LEU A 205 32.99 -2.55 -26.73
CA LEU A 205 31.88 -2.71 -25.80
C LEU A 205 32.25 -2.15 -24.42
N ASP A 206 31.27 -1.62 -23.70
CA ASP A 206 31.44 -1.17 -22.31
C ASP A 206 31.44 -2.36 -21.33
N HIS A 207 32.50 -3.17 -21.40
CA HIS A 207 32.62 -4.45 -20.69
C HIS A 207 32.42 -4.36 -19.17
N ARG A 208 32.70 -3.22 -18.54
CA ARG A 208 32.65 -3.06 -17.07
C ARG A 208 31.54 -2.11 -16.61
N SER A 209 30.53 -1.90 -17.45
CA SER A 209 29.35 -1.08 -17.15
C SER A 209 29.70 0.33 -16.65
N ARG A 210 30.69 1.00 -17.28
CA ARG A 210 31.10 2.35 -16.85
C ARG A 210 30.05 3.39 -17.24
N ILE A 211 29.46 3.22 -18.41
CA ILE A 211 28.41 4.06 -19.00
C ILE A 211 27.08 3.32 -18.90
N PHE A 212 27.00 2.09 -19.40
CA PHE A 212 25.74 1.36 -19.55
C PHE A 212 25.65 0.17 -18.59
N GLN A 213 24.58 0.08 -17.83
CA GLN A 213 24.25 -1.09 -17.02
C GLN A 213 23.00 -1.76 -17.56
N ASN A 214 23.19 -2.89 -18.24
CA ASN A 214 22.12 -3.81 -18.58
C ASN A 214 21.83 -4.70 -17.35
N LEU A 215 20.57 -4.82 -16.94
CA LEU A 215 20.20 -5.54 -15.72
C LEU A 215 20.08 -7.05 -15.94
N ASN A 216 19.73 -7.51 -17.14
CA ASN A 216 19.55 -8.95 -17.40
C ASN A 216 20.86 -9.72 -17.17
N GLY A 217 20.85 -10.67 -16.22
CA GLY A 217 22.04 -11.43 -15.81
C GLY A 217 23.08 -10.62 -15.02
N ALA A 218 22.67 -9.51 -14.42
CA ALA A 218 23.52 -8.66 -13.57
C ALA A 218 22.74 -7.96 -12.44
N VAL A 219 21.55 -8.46 -12.08
CA VAL A 219 20.72 -7.86 -11.01
C VAL A 219 21.44 -7.92 -9.66
N ASP A 220 22.12 -9.03 -9.39
CA ASP A 220 22.95 -9.30 -8.21
C ASP A 220 24.23 -8.45 -8.15
N GLU A 221 24.62 -7.82 -9.26
CA GLU A 221 25.77 -6.92 -9.31
C GLU A 221 25.40 -5.47 -8.97
N VAL A 222 24.11 -5.15 -8.82
CA VAL A 222 23.59 -3.78 -8.76
C VAL A 222 23.00 -3.48 -7.40
N VAL A 223 23.44 -2.37 -6.79
CA VAL A 223 22.88 -1.84 -5.54
C VAL A 223 22.58 -0.35 -5.66
N LEU A 224 21.60 0.13 -4.88
CA LEU A 224 21.36 1.57 -4.72
C LEU A 224 22.50 2.19 -3.91
N LYS A 225 23.07 3.27 -4.44
CA LYS A 225 24.03 4.13 -3.77
C LYS A 225 23.36 5.47 -3.48
N PHE A 226 23.01 5.66 -2.21
CA PHE A 226 22.48 6.92 -1.73
C PHE A 226 23.62 7.94 -1.56
N GLU A 227 23.44 9.10 -2.18
CA GLU A 227 24.15 10.33 -1.86
C GLU A 227 23.17 11.28 -1.15
N ARG A 228 23.58 12.50 -0.75
CA ARG A 228 22.71 13.40 0.03
C ARG A 228 21.41 13.75 -0.71
N ALA A 229 21.54 14.36 -1.89
CA ALA A 229 20.43 14.86 -2.69
C ALA A 229 20.13 14.01 -3.94
N LYS A 230 20.74 12.83 -4.10
CA LYS A 230 20.53 11.95 -5.25
C LYS A 230 20.85 10.50 -4.94
N VAL A 231 20.30 9.58 -5.72
CA VAL A 231 20.54 8.15 -5.67
C VAL A 231 21.09 7.69 -7.01
N ARG A 232 22.09 6.82 -6.97
CA ARG A 232 22.67 6.19 -8.15
C ARG A 232 22.62 4.68 -8.04
N VAL A 233 22.92 4.00 -9.15
CA VAL A 233 23.26 2.59 -9.16
C VAL A 233 24.78 2.45 -9.05
N ARG A 234 25.25 1.52 -8.20
CA ARG A 234 26.63 1.03 -8.21
C ARG A 234 26.66 -0.41 -8.70
N ASN A 235 27.49 -0.69 -9.69
CA ASN A 235 27.86 -2.06 -10.02
C ASN A 235 29.00 -2.47 -9.06
N VAL A 236 28.74 -3.43 -8.17
CA VAL A 236 29.71 -3.86 -7.15
C VAL A 236 30.76 -4.83 -7.71
N ALA A 237 30.46 -5.52 -8.82
CA ALA A 237 31.40 -6.44 -9.45
C ALA A 237 32.59 -5.72 -10.11
N TYR A 238 32.35 -4.52 -10.64
CA TYR A 238 33.39 -3.72 -11.33
C TYR A 238 33.73 -2.41 -10.65
N ASP A 239 33.08 -2.11 -9.53
CA ASP A 239 33.15 -0.84 -8.80
C ASP A 239 32.93 0.38 -9.70
N THR A 240 31.82 0.38 -10.44
CA THR A 240 31.45 1.46 -11.34
C THR A 240 30.12 2.10 -10.95
N LEU A 241 29.95 3.36 -11.34
CA LEU A 241 28.69 4.09 -11.22
C LEU A 241 28.15 4.32 -12.63
N PRO A 242 27.28 3.47 -13.17
CA PRO A 242 26.78 3.62 -14.53
C PRO A 242 26.03 4.96 -14.71
N VAL A 243 25.93 5.41 -15.97
CA VAL A 243 25.18 6.62 -16.36
C VAL A 243 23.78 6.25 -16.85
N VAL A 244 23.66 5.13 -17.56
CA VAL A 244 22.43 4.62 -18.16
C VAL A 244 22.11 3.27 -17.54
N ILE A 245 20.91 3.10 -17.01
CA ILE A 245 20.42 1.83 -16.48
C ILE A 245 19.33 1.32 -17.42
N HIS A 246 19.49 0.10 -17.92
CA HIS A 246 18.63 -0.52 -18.90
C HIS A 246 18.04 -1.82 -18.34
N GLY A 247 16.73 -1.84 -18.14
CA GLY A 247 15.97 -3.00 -17.66
C GLY A 247 15.68 -3.99 -18.77
N ASN A 248 16.70 -4.41 -19.54
CA ASN A 248 16.54 -5.27 -20.70
C ASN A 248 15.95 -6.66 -20.34
N GLY A 249 15.24 -7.27 -21.29
CA GLY A 249 14.61 -8.58 -21.09
C GLY A 249 13.66 -8.62 -19.87
N PRO A 250 13.75 -9.65 -18.99
CA PRO A 250 12.80 -9.87 -17.89
C PRO A 250 13.09 -9.01 -16.64
N THR A 251 13.79 -7.89 -16.76
CA THR A 251 14.23 -7.07 -15.62
C THR A 251 13.49 -5.74 -15.46
N LYS A 252 12.30 -5.62 -16.08
CA LYS A 252 11.46 -4.41 -16.02
C LYS A 252 11.08 -4.05 -14.58
N LEU A 253 10.74 -5.06 -13.76
CA LEU A 253 10.34 -4.85 -12.37
C LEU A 253 11.50 -4.39 -11.49
N GLN A 254 12.70 -4.93 -11.70
CA GLN A 254 13.91 -4.46 -11.03
C GLN A 254 14.20 -3.01 -11.42
N LEU A 255 14.00 -2.62 -12.68
CA LEU A 255 14.12 -1.23 -13.09
C LEU A 255 13.03 -0.35 -12.47
N ASN A 256 11.80 -0.86 -12.28
CA ASN A 256 10.74 -0.13 -11.56
C ASN A 256 11.15 0.16 -10.12
N TYR A 257 11.70 -0.82 -9.41
CA TYR A 257 12.29 -0.62 -8.08
C TYR A 257 13.37 0.46 -8.09
N LEU A 258 14.37 0.35 -8.97
CA LEU A 258 15.44 1.36 -9.06
C LEU A 258 14.90 2.75 -9.42
N GLY A 259 13.89 2.81 -10.28
CA GLY A 259 13.25 4.04 -10.73
C GLY A 259 12.40 4.77 -9.68
N ASN A 260 12.09 4.12 -8.55
CA ASN A 260 11.50 4.79 -7.38
C ASN A 260 12.51 5.67 -6.62
N TYR A 261 13.81 5.50 -6.91
CA TYR A 261 14.89 6.24 -6.26
C TYR A 261 15.69 7.08 -7.26
N VAL A 262 16.14 6.44 -8.34
CA VAL A 262 17.13 7.00 -9.25
C VAL A 262 16.48 7.97 -10.26
N PRO A 263 17.07 9.16 -10.48
CA PRO A 263 18.19 9.73 -9.73
C PRO A 263 17.74 10.51 -8.48
N THR A 264 16.53 11.08 -8.45
CA THR A 264 16.03 11.91 -7.33
C THR A 264 14.57 11.65 -6.99
N ALA A 265 13.98 10.57 -7.49
CA ALA A 265 12.59 10.21 -7.24
C ALA A 265 12.29 10.05 -5.73
N TRP A 266 13.25 9.48 -4.98
CA TRP A 266 13.24 9.50 -3.53
C TRP A 266 14.67 9.62 -2.98
N THR A 267 14.90 10.52 -2.03
CA THR A 267 16.22 10.78 -1.41
C THR A 267 16.09 10.97 0.10
N TYR A 268 17.19 10.80 0.85
CA TYR A 268 17.18 11.06 2.30
C TYR A 268 17.00 12.55 2.65
N GLU A 269 17.45 13.46 1.78
CA GLU A 269 17.38 14.90 2.03
C GLU A 269 16.00 15.47 1.71
N ASN A 270 15.43 15.11 0.57
CA ASN A 270 14.19 15.72 0.07
C ASN A 270 12.95 14.82 0.24
N GLY A 271 13.11 13.58 0.70
CA GLY A 271 12.04 12.59 0.64
C GLY A 271 11.67 12.29 -0.83
N CYS A 272 10.37 12.23 -1.12
CA CYS A 272 9.86 11.94 -2.45
C CYS A 272 9.90 13.19 -3.36
N GLY A 273 10.81 13.21 -4.35
CA GLY A 273 11.00 14.35 -5.26
C GLY A 273 10.01 14.41 -6.43
N ILE A 274 9.23 13.35 -6.67
CA ILE A 274 8.28 13.23 -7.80
C ILE A 274 6.82 13.17 -7.35
N CYS A 275 6.60 13.29 -6.04
CA CYS A 275 5.30 13.12 -5.43
C CYS A 275 4.37 14.30 -5.77
N ASP A 276 4.93 15.48 -5.98
CA ASP A 276 4.16 16.68 -6.35
C ASP A 276 4.13 16.91 -7.87
N ASP A 277 4.63 15.96 -8.66
CA ASP A 277 4.62 16.03 -10.12
C ASP A 277 3.21 15.71 -10.66
N ASP A 278 2.69 16.62 -11.49
CA ASP A 278 1.44 16.44 -12.25
C ASP A 278 0.21 16.20 -11.37
N LEU A 279 0.18 16.83 -10.19
CA LEU A 279 -0.99 16.79 -9.31
C LEU A 279 -2.21 17.44 -9.97
N LEU A 280 -3.37 16.81 -9.80
CA LEU A 280 -4.66 17.36 -10.18
C LEU A 280 -5.22 18.21 -9.03
N PHE A 281 -5.64 19.43 -9.33
CA PHE A 281 -6.30 20.31 -8.35
C PHE A 281 -7.79 20.44 -8.68
N PHE A 282 -8.65 20.19 -7.69
CA PHE A 282 -10.12 20.24 -7.88
C PHE A 282 -10.68 21.63 -8.15
N ASP A 283 -9.90 22.69 -7.94
CA ASP A 283 -10.31 24.07 -8.29
C ASP A 283 -10.47 24.26 -9.81
N ASP A 284 -9.75 23.46 -10.60
CA ASP A 284 -9.67 23.60 -12.06
C ASP A 284 -10.62 22.65 -12.82
N VAL A 285 -11.24 21.69 -12.14
CA VAL A 285 -12.07 20.64 -12.76
C VAL A 285 -13.28 20.28 -11.92
N PRO A 286 -14.46 20.04 -12.53
CA PRO A 286 -15.59 19.50 -11.80
C PRO A 286 -15.22 18.15 -11.18
N MET A 287 -15.69 17.89 -9.95
CA MET A 287 -15.44 16.64 -9.23
C MET A 287 -15.68 15.43 -10.15
N PRO A 288 -14.70 14.55 -10.39
CA PRO A 288 -14.85 13.42 -11.31
C PRO A 288 -15.98 12.45 -10.93
N LEU A 289 -16.50 11.69 -11.89
CA LEU A 289 -17.42 10.58 -11.58
C LEU A 289 -16.62 9.34 -11.17
N VAL A 290 -16.88 8.83 -9.97
CA VAL A 290 -16.18 7.67 -9.40
C VAL A 290 -17.11 6.47 -9.29
N TYR A 291 -16.75 5.37 -9.91
CA TYR A 291 -17.38 4.07 -9.69
C TYR A 291 -16.72 3.41 -8.49
N ILE A 292 -17.44 3.25 -7.39
CA ILE A 292 -16.96 2.54 -6.19
C ILE A 292 -17.54 1.13 -6.20
N ALA A 293 -16.67 0.13 -6.30
CA ALA A 293 -17.03 -1.28 -6.29
C ALA A 293 -16.56 -1.95 -5.00
N VAL A 294 -17.52 -2.41 -4.21
CA VAL A 294 -17.33 -3.06 -2.92
C VAL A 294 -17.44 -4.58 -3.09
N PHE A 295 -16.47 -5.32 -2.56
CA PHE A 295 -16.43 -6.79 -2.61
C PHE A 295 -16.43 -7.42 -1.20
N ILE A 296 -17.47 -8.21 -0.92
CA ILE A 296 -17.65 -8.95 0.34
C ILE A 296 -17.62 -10.44 0.02
N GLU A 297 -16.42 -10.98 -0.14
CA GLU A 297 -16.20 -12.36 -0.60
C GLU A 297 -16.07 -13.37 0.56
N HIS A 298 -15.77 -12.88 1.75
CA HIS A 298 -15.61 -13.67 2.97
C HIS A 298 -16.26 -12.98 4.15
N ALA A 299 -16.65 -13.77 5.15
CA ALA A 299 -17.19 -13.23 6.39
C ALA A 299 -16.12 -12.35 7.08
N THR A 300 -16.45 -11.07 7.25
CA THR A 300 -15.51 -10.03 7.64
C THR A 300 -16.04 -9.30 8.88
N PRO A 301 -15.22 -9.17 9.95
CA PRO A 301 -15.59 -8.39 11.12
C PRO A 301 -15.92 -6.93 10.81
N PHE A 302 -16.71 -6.30 11.69
CA PHE A 302 -16.98 -4.85 11.66
C PHE A 302 -17.60 -4.33 10.35
N MET A 303 -18.49 -5.12 9.76
CA MET A 303 -19.16 -4.78 8.50
C MET A 303 -20.04 -3.53 8.61
N GLU A 304 -20.66 -3.29 9.77
CA GLU A 304 -21.45 -2.07 10.02
C GLU A 304 -20.54 -0.83 9.91
N GLU A 305 -19.37 -0.87 10.56
CA GLU A 305 -18.39 0.21 10.54
C GLU A 305 -17.78 0.41 9.14
N PHE A 306 -17.54 -0.66 8.38
CA PHE A 306 -17.10 -0.58 6.98
C PHE A 306 -18.11 0.18 6.11
N LEU A 307 -19.40 -0.18 6.20
CA LEU A 307 -20.47 0.41 5.42
C LEU A 307 -20.75 1.87 5.83
N ASP A 308 -20.68 2.18 7.12
CA ASP A 308 -20.86 3.55 7.61
C ASP A 308 -19.70 4.47 7.15
N ARG A 309 -18.45 3.97 7.12
CA ARG A 309 -17.31 4.71 6.56
C ARG A 309 -17.48 4.99 5.06
N LEU A 310 -18.05 4.05 4.31
CA LEU A 310 -18.36 4.25 2.90
C LEU A 310 -19.40 5.37 2.67
N ALA A 311 -20.43 5.46 3.52
CA ALA A 311 -21.44 6.51 3.44
C ALA A 311 -20.93 7.90 3.90
N THR A 312 -19.84 7.94 4.65
CA THR A 312 -19.27 9.17 5.24
C THR A 312 -17.96 9.62 4.59
N LEU A 313 -17.58 9.03 3.45
CA LEU A 313 -16.46 9.50 2.63
C LEU A 313 -16.63 10.99 2.29
N ASN A 314 -15.54 11.75 2.33
CA ASN A 314 -15.53 13.15 1.93
C ASN A 314 -15.50 13.26 0.40
N TYR A 315 -16.58 12.85 -0.25
CA TYR A 315 -16.76 12.93 -1.69
C TYR A 315 -18.25 13.11 -2.05
N PRO A 316 -18.61 13.94 -3.05
CA PRO A 316 -20.00 14.16 -3.39
C PRO A 316 -20.69 12.86 -3.84
N THR A 317 -21.70 12.41 -3.09
CA THR A 317 -22.43 11.16 -3.37
C THR A 317 -23.10 11.14 -4.74
N ALA A 318 -23.53 12.30 -5.26
CA ALA A 318 -24.05 12.44 -6.62
C ALA A 318 -23.03 12.10 -7.72
N ARG A 319 -21.73 12.15 -7.39
CA ARG A 319 -20.60 11.80 -8.26
C ARG A 319 -20.04 10.42 -7.92
N ILE A 320 -20.79 9.59 -7.20
CA ILE A 320 -20.48 8.20 -6.94
C ILE A 320 -21.47 7.30 -7.69
N ARG A 321 -20.96 6.22 -8.28
CA ARG A 321 -21.77 5.06 -8.72
C ARG A 321 -21.35 3.88 -7.88
N LEU A 322 -22.27 3.42 -7.03
CA LEU A 322 -21.97 2.38 -6.04
C LEU A 322 -22.36 1.00 -6.58
N PHE A 323 -21.42 0.07 -6.52
CA PHE A 323 -21.65 -1.35 -6.77
C PHE A 323 -21.25 -2.13 -5.52
N ILE A 324 -22.11 -2.99 -5.01
CA ILE A 324 -21.80 -3.88 -3.88
C ILE A 324 -22.06 -5.31 -4.30
N HIS A 325 -21.02 -6.13 -4.27
CA HIS A 325 -21.15 -7.58 -4.36
C HIS A 325 -21.00 -8.19 -2.97
N ASN A 326 -22.00 -8.96 -2.55
CA ASN A 326 -21.97 -9.74 -1.33
C ASN A 326 -22.12 -11.22 -1.66
N ASN A 327 -21.08 -12.00 -1.35
CA ASN A 327 -21.10 -13.46 -1.51
C ASN A 327 -21.35 -14.19 -0.18
N VAL A 328 -21.67 -13.45 0.89
CA VAL A 328 -21.77 -13.97 2.26
C VAL A 328 -23.17 -13.73 2.82
N VAL A 329 -23.94 -14.82 2.99
CA VAL A 329 -25.31 -14.78 3.54
C VAL A 329 -25.36 -14.07 4.90
N PHE A 330 -24.36 -14.29 5.77
CA PHE A 330 -24.26 -13.62 7.07
C PHE A 330 -24.28 -12.07 6.96
N HIS A 331 -23.77 -11.51 5.85
CA HIS A 331 -23.72 -10.06 5.66
C HIS A 331 -24.99 -9.47 5.02
N GLU A 332 -25.95 -10.26 4.56
CA GLU A 332 -27.20 -9.73 3.98
C GLU A 332 -27.94 -8.76 4.92
N ARG A 333 -28.02 -9.09 6.21
CA ARG A 333 -28.64 -8.22 7.23
C ARG A 333 -27.93 -6.87 7.36
N HIS A 334 -26.59 -6.87 7.26
CA HIS A 334 -25.79 -5.66 7.35
C HIS A 334 -26.04 -4.76 6.13
N ILE A 335 -26.02 -5.35 4.93
CA ILE A 335 -26.29 -4.65 3.68
C ILE A 335 -27.73 -4.12 3.62
N HIS A 336 -28.71 -4.90 4.06
CA HIS A 336 -30.10 -4.46 4.12
C HIS A 336 -30.27 -3.25 5.06
N THR A 337 -29.64 -3.29 6.24
CA THR A 337 -29.68 -2.18 7.21
C THR A 337 -29.04 -0.92 6.63
N PHE A 338 -27.88 -1.06 5.97
CA PHE A 338 -27.21 0.04 5.28
C PHE A 338 -28.08 0.61 4.16
N TRP A 339 -28.69 -0.25 3.35
CA TRP A 339 -29.52 0.15 2.22
C TRP A 339 -30.75 0.95 2.66
N GLU A 340 -31.46 0.50 3.70
CA GLU A 340 -32.62 1.25 4.19
C GLU A 340 -32.26 2.65 4.71
N ARG A 341 -31.07 2.81 5.28
CA ARG A 341 -30.57 4.11 5.78
C ARG A 341 -30.08 5.03 4.66
N HIS A 342 -29.39 4.48 3.65
CA HIS A 342 -28.58 5.27 2.71
C HIS A 342 -29.02 5.19 1.25
N LYS A 343 -30.11 4.49 0.90
CA LYS A 343 -30.61 4.39 -0.50
C LYS A 343 -30.80 5.74 -1.20
N SER A 344 -31.18 6.78 -0.45
CA SER A 344 -31.35 8.14 -1.00
C SER A 344 -30.03 8.80 -1.40
N LEU A 345 -28.90 8.39 -0.79
CA LEU A 345 -27.57 8.88 -1.13
C LEU A 345 -27.04 8.24 -2.42
N PHE A 346 -27.47 7.00 -2.71
CA PHE A 346 -26.98 6.21 -3.85
C PHE A 346 -28.14 5.66 -4.69
N PRO A 347 -28.90 6.52 -5.39
CA PRO A 347 -30.10 6.10 -6.13
C PRO A 347 -29.80 5.09 -7.26
N ASP A 348 -28.61 5.16 -7.85
CA ASP A 348 -28.17 4.28 -8.94
C ASP A 348 -27.32 3.09 -8.43
N ALA A 349 -27.33 2.81 -7.12
CA ALA A 349 -26.53 1.72 -6.59
C ALA A 349 -26.99 0.36 -7.11
N ARG A 350 -26.02 -0.51 -7.40
CA ARG A 350 -26.28 -1.90 -7.78
C ARG A 350 -25.80 -2.84 -6.68
N LEU A 351 -26.75 -3.57 -6.10
CA LEU A 351 -26.48 -4.62 -5.11
C LEU A 351 -26.59 -5.98 -5.80
N VAL A 352 -25.58 -6.83 -5.63
CA VAL A 352 -25.56 -8.22 -6.11
C VAL A 352 -25.36 -9.11 -4.89
N GLY A 353 -26.39 -9.85 -4.51
CA GLY A 353 -26.36 -10.68 -3.31
C GLY A 353 -25.92 -12.13 -3.57
N PRO A 354 -25.81 -12.94 -2.49
CA PRO A 354 -25.34 -14.32 -2.56
C PRO A 354 -26.24 -15.23 -3.41
N GLU A 355 -27.51 -14.87 -3.60
CA GLU A 355 -28.50 -15.60 -4.39
C GLU A 355 -28.13 -15.74 -5.87
N GLU A 356 -27.32 -14.81 -6.40
CA GLU A 356 -26.84 -14.84 -7.78
C GLU A 356 -25.70 -15.87 -7.99
N ASN A 357 -25.12 -16.39 -6.90
CA ASN A 357 -24.01 -17.37 -6.89
C ASN A 357 -22.87 -16.99 -7.86
N LEU A 358 -22.50 -15.70 -7.83
CA LEU A 358 -21.50 -15.13 -8.71
C LEU A 358 -20.11 -15.30 -8.07
N GLN A 359 -19.18 -15.90 -8.82
CA GLN A 359 -17.79 -16.01 -8.36
C GLN A 359 -17.09 -14.63 -8.36
N GLU A 360 -16.13 -14.46 -7.46
CA GLU A 360 -15.41 -13.20 -7.24
C GLU A 360 -14.83 -12.62 -8.55
N ASP A 361 -14.18 -13.45 -9.37
CA ASP A 361 -13.61 -13.04 -10.66
C ASP A 361 -14.67 -12.44 -11.60
N LYS A 362 -15.86 -13.04 -11.64
CA LYS A 362 -17.00 -12.57 -12.43
C LYS A 362 -17.63 -11.32 -11.83
N ALA A 363 -17.71 -11.21 -10.50
CA ALA A 363 -18.19 -10.02 -9.81
C ALA A 363 -17.28 -8.81 -10.06
N ARG A 364 -15.97 -8.97 -9.89
CA ARG A 364 -14.97 -7.94 -10.19
C ARG A 364 -14.99 -7.55 -11.67
N THR A 365 -15.13 -8.53 -12.56
CA THR A 365 -15.32 -8.28 -14.00
C THR A 365 -16.60 -7.50 -14.28
N MET A 366 -17.72 -7.85 -13.66
CA MET A 366 -18.98 -7.15 -13.84
C MET A 366 -18.90 -5.68 -13.42
N ALA A 367 -18.25 -5.40 -12.29
CA ALA A 367 -18.09 -4.04 -11.77
C ALA A 367 -17.19 -3.18 -12.67
N ILE A 368 -16.03 -3.69 -13.08
CA ILE A 368 -15.10 -2.92 -13.91
C ILE A 368 -15.64 -2.70 -15.33
N GLU A 369 -16.38 -3.67 -15.87
CA GLU A 369 -17.03 -3.54 -17.18
C GLU A 369 -18.16 -2.50 -17.18
N ALA A 370 -18.79 -2.23 -16.03
CA ALA A 370 -19.74 -1.13 -15.90
C ALA A 370 -19.05 0.23 -16.11
N CYS A 371 -17.88 0.43 -15.50
CA CYS A 371 -17.08 1.65 -15.73
C CYS A 371 -16.50 1.71 -17.16
N LYS A 372 -16.01 0.60 -17.71
CA LYS A 372 -15.49 0.58 -19.09
C LYS A 372 -16.55 0.95 -20.14
N LYS A 373 -17.81 0.58 -19.90
CA LYS A 373 -18.93 0.88 -20.82
C LYS A 373 -19.45 2.31 -20.67
N ASP A 374 -19.25 2.94 -19.52
CA ASP A 374 -19.65 4.32 -19.29
C ASP A 374 -18.50 5.28 -19.65
N PRO A 375 -18.60 6.07 -20.73
CA PRO A 375 -17.59 7.05 -21.09
C PRO A 375 -17.50 8.21 -20.08
N GLN A 376 -18.48 8.36 -19.17
CA GLN A 376 -18.43 9.33 -18.07
C GLN A 376 -17.67 8.81 -16.86
N CYS A 377 -17.31 7.52 -16.80
CA CYS A 377 -16.53 6.98 -15.69
C CYS A 377 -15.10 7.55 -15.73
N ASP A 378 -14.81 8.52 -14.85
CA ASP A 378 -13.50 9.13 -14.76
C ASP A 378 -12.53 8.28 -13.93
N TYR A 379 -13.04 7.58 -12.90
CA TYR A 379 -12.25 6.71 -12.03
C TYR A 379 -13.05 5.49 -11.57
N TYR A 380 -12.37 4.35 -11.47
CA TYR A 380 -12.88 3.12 -10.85
C TYR A 380 -12.11 2.85 -9.55
N PHE A 381 -12.81 2.78 -8.42
CA PHE A 381 -12.25 2.46 -7.12
C PHE A 381 -12.78 1.12 -6.62
N SER A 382 -11.92 0.11 -6.57
CA SER A 382 -12.21 -1.19 -5.99
C SER A 382 -11.85 -1.18 -4.51
N ILE A 383 -12.73 -1.68 -3.65
CA ILE A 383 -12.48 -1.82 -2.22
C ILE A 383 -13.08 -3.13 -1.67
N ASP A 384 -12.29 -3.86 -0.89
CA ASP A 384 -12.71 -5.10 -0.27
C ASP A 384 -13.16 -4.86 1.18
N SER A 385 -14.10 -5.67 1.65
CA SER A 385 -14.64 -5.60 3.02
C SER A 385 -13.61 -5.64 4.15
N ALA A 386 -12.42 -6.20 3.91
CA ALA A 386 -11.34 -6.26 4.90
C ALA A 386 -10.64 -4.90 5.14
N VAL A 387 -11.04 -3.84 4.43
CA VAL A 387 -10.41 -2.52 4.52
C VAL A 387 -11.15 -1.63 5.53
N ALA A 388 -10.49 -1.29 6.63
CA ALA A 388 -10.94 -0.22 7.52
C ALA A 388 -10.38 1.12 7.02
N LEU A 389 -11.11 1.79 6.12
CA LEU A 389 -10.72 3.07 5.54
C LEU A 389 -11.07 4.22 6.48
N THR A 390 -10.11 4.64 7.31
CA THR A 390 -10.34 5.65 8.35
C THR A 390 -10.18 7.08 7.87
N ASN A 391 -9.47 7.30 6.76
CA ASN A 391 -9.30 8.63 6.18
C ASN A 391 -10.44 8.92 5.17
N PRO A 392 -11.37 9.83 5.49
CA PRO A 392 -12.50 10.13 4.62
C PRO A 392 -12.09 10.83 3.31
N ASP A 393 -10.90 11.44 3.25
CA ASP A 393 -10.37 12.13 2.07
C ASP A 393 -9.67 11.20 1.07
N THR A 394 -9.60 9.88 1.33
CA THR A 394 -8.84 8.92 0.51
C THR A 394 -9.13 9.05 -0.99
N ILE A 395 -10.40 9.11 -1.40
CA ILE A 395 -10.77 9.20 -2.83
C ILE A 395 -10.20 10.47 -3.45
N ARG A 396 -10.24 11.60 -2.73
CA ARG A 396 -9.72 12.88 -3.21
C ARG A 396 -8.21 12.80 -3.38
N ILE A 397 -7.50 12.35 -2.34
CA ILE A 397 -6.04 12.22 -2.35
C ILE A 397 -5.56 11.33 -3.51
N LEU A 398 -6.20 10.17 -3.73
CA LEU A 398 -5.81 9.26 -4.81
C LEU A 398 -6.06 9.84 -6.22
N ILE A 399 -7.10 10.65 -6.38
CA ILE A 399 -7.37 11.36 -7.64
C ILE A 399 -6.33 12.46 -7.87
N GLU A 400 -6.01 13.25 -6.83
CA GLU A 400 -5.02 14.34 -6.89
C GLU A 400 -3.64 13.84 -7.33
N GLU A 401 -3.22 12.63 -6.93
CA GLU A 401 -1.97 11.99 -7.36
C GLU A 401 -1.88 11.71 -8.88
N ASN A 402 -3.02 11.72 -9.58
CA ASN A 402 -3.12 11.64 -11.04
C ASN A 402 -2.38 10.45 -11.67
N LYS A 403 -2.41 9.29 -11.02
CA LYS A 403 -1.72 8.08 -11.50
C LYS A 403 -2.65 7.15 -12.29
N PRO A 404 -2.11 6.35 -13.24
CA PRO A 404 -2.90 5.39 -14.01
C PRO A 404 -3.63 4.37 -13.13
N VAL A 405 -2.89 3.78 -12.17
CA VAL A 405 -3.38 2.83 -11.17
C VAL A 405 -2.68 3.15 -9.85
N ILE A 406 -3.44 3.37 -8.77
CA ILE A 406 -2.90 3.74 -7.46
C ILE A 406 -3.66 3.08 -6.32
N ALA A 407 -2.95 2.59 -5.31
CA ALA A 407 -3.51 2.08 -4.07
C ALA A 407 -3.10 2.96 -2.87
N PRO A 408 -4.00 3.19 -1.91
CA PRO A 408 -3.59 3.65 -0.58
C PRO A 408 -2.86 2.52 0.15
N MET A 409 -1.74 2.80 0.81
CA MET A 409 -1.04 1.80 1.61
C MET A 409 -1.87 1.48 2.86
N LEU A 410 -2.26 0.22 2.99
CA LEU A 410 -3.03 -0.31 4.11
C LEU A 410 -2.25 -1.47 4.74
N SER A 411 -2.07 -1.42 6.05
CA SER A 411 -1.34 -2.46 6.79
C SER A 411 -2.20 -3.05 7.89
N ARG A 412 -1.96 -4.33 8.21
CA ARG A 412 -2.54 -4.95 9.42
C ARG A 412 -1.88 -4.34 10.65
N HIS A 413 -2.69 -3.91 11.62
CA HIS A 413 -2.19 -3.26 12.83
C HIS A 413 -1.13 -4.12 13.54
N GLY A 414 0.01 -3.50 13.89
CA GLY A 414 1.12 -4.15 14.58
C GLY A 414 1.86 -5.24 13.76
N LYS A 415 1.60 -5.36 12.45
CA LYS A 415 2.20 -6.38 11.57
C LYS A 415 2.77 -5.73 10.30
N LEU A 416 3.61 -6.48 9.59
CA LEU A 416 4.18 -6.05 8.30
C LEU A 416 3.31 -6.42 7.09
N TRP A 417 2.24 -7.20 7.28
CA TRP A 417 1.34 -7.59 6.20
C TRP A 417 0.56 -6.37 5.72
N SER A 418 0.67 -6.05 4.42
CA SER A 418 0.05 -4.90 3.79
C SER A 418 -0.56 -5.28 2.44
N ASN A 419 -1.28 -4.35 1.81
CA ASN A 419 -1.99 -4.55 0.55
C ASN A 419 -1.15 -4.37 -0.72
N PHE A 420 0.18 -4.51 -0.63
CA PHE A 420 1.08 -4.45 -1.78
C PHE A 420 2.26 -5.41 -1.62
N TRP A 421 2.87 -5.81 -2.74
CA TRP A 421 4.17 -6.51 -2.72
C TRP A 421 5.22 -5.64 -3.39
N GLY A 422 6.40 -5.52 -2.79
CA GLY A 422 7.50 -4.75 -3.37
C GLY A 422 8.31 -5.52 -4.42
N ALA A 423 8.23 -6.85 -4.45
CA ALA A 423 8.94 -7.69 -5.42
C ALA A 423 8.16 -8.97 -5.76
N LEU A 424 8.55 -9.61 -6.87
CA LEU A 424 8.09 -10.94 -7.26
C LEU A 424 9.28 -11.90 -7.33
N ASN A 425 9.03 -13.16 -7.01
CA ASN A 425 9.96 -14.25 -7.32
C ASN A 425 9.87 -14.60 -8.84
N PRO A 426 10.78 -15.45 -9.37
CA PRO A 426 10.75 -15.84 -10.79
C PRO A 426 9.45 -16.50 -11.25
N ASP A 427 8.70 -17.11 -10.34
CA ASP A 427 7.40 -17.77 -10.61
C ASP A 427 6.22 -16.77 -10.58
N GLY A 428 6.48 -15.49 -10.29
CA GLY A 428 5.46 -14.44 -10.23
C GLY A 428 4.69 -14.34 -8.91
N PHE A 429 5.14 -15.04 -7.86
CA PHE A 429 4.58 -14.98 -6.51
C PHE A 429 5.32 -13.99 -5.62
N TYR A 430 4.79 -13.79 -4.40
CA TYR A 430 5.34 -12.88 -3.40
C TYR A 430 6.86 -13.08 -3.18
N SER A 431 7.57 -11.96 -3.24
CA SER A 431 8.92 -11.82 -2.70
C SER A 431 9.02 -10.50 -1.95
N ARG A 432 9.82 -10.47 -0.88
CA ARG A 432 10.04 -9.23 -0.13
C ARG A 432 11.10 -8.39 -0.83
N SER A 433 10.78 -7.13 -1.17
CA SER A 433 11.78 -6.17 -1.64
C SER A 433 12.67 -5.66 -0.50
N GLU A 434 13.84 -5.13 -0.83
CA GLU A 434 14.80 -4.61 0.14
C GLU A 434 14.23 -3.47 1.00
N ASP A 435 13.35 -2.65 0.43
CA ASP A 435 12.76 -1.45 1.03
C ASP A 435 11.37 -1.66 1.65
N TYR A 436 10.78 -2.85 1.53
CA TYR A 436 9.40 -3.13 1.94
C TYR A 436 9.11 -2.72 3.38
N ILE A 437 10.00 -3.08 4.31
CA ILE A 437 9.82 -2.79 5.74
C ILE A 437 9.87 -1.28 6.01
N GLU A 438 10.74 -0.56 5.31
CA GLU A 438 10.87 0.89 5.49
C GLU A 438 9.67 1.66 4.94
N ILE A 439 9.06 1.17 3.85
CA ILE A 439 7.82 1.72 3.29
C ILE A 439 6.65 1.46 4.25
N VAL A 440 6.45 0.21 4.69
CA VAL A 440 5.35 -0.18 5.59
C VAL A 440 5.43 0.52 6.95
N GLN A 441 6.63 0.75 7.47
CA GLN A 441 6.84 1.44 8.75
C GLN A 441 6.83 2.98 8.64
N GLY A 442 6.59 3.55 7.45
CA GLY A 442 6.60 4.99 7.25
C GLY A 442 7.99 5.63 7.41
N LYS A 443 9.08 4.85 7.31
CA LYS A 443 10.45 5.38 7.31
C LYS A 443 10.81 6.01 5.97
N ARG A 444 10.24 5.49 4.89
CA ARG A 444 10.29 6.08 3.56
C ARG A 444 8.87 6.38 3.12
N ILE A 445 8.53 7.65 3.09
CA ILE A 445 7.21 8.15 2.70
C ILE A 445 7.29 8.65 1.26
N GLY A 446 6.31 8.29 0.43
CA GLY A 446 6.25 8.69 -0.97
C GLY A 446 5.25 7.88 -1.79
N LEU A 447 5.49 7.86 -3.11
CA LEU A 447 4.71 7.16 -4.10
C LEU A 447 5.59 6.11 -4.78
N TRP A 448 5.18 4.84 -4.73
CA TRP A 448 6.04 3.72 -5.07
C TRP A 448 5.46 2.92 -6.24
N ASN A 449 6.19 2.78 -7.34
CA ASN A 449 5.84 1.84 -8.41
C ASN A 449 6.14 0.41 -7.96
N VAL A 450 5.11 -0.41 -7.82
CA VAL A 450 5.16 -1.75 -7.22
C VAL A 450 4.52 -2.80 -8.13
N PRO A 451 4.98 -4.06 -8.10
CA PRO A 451 4.46 -5.11 -8.96
C PRO A 451 3.07 -5.63 -8.57
N TYR A 452 2.59 -5.41 -7.34
CA TYR A 452 1.31 -5.97 -6.89
C TYR A 452 0.64 -5.04 -5.89
N ILE A 453 -0.67 -4.85 -6.05
CA ILE A 453 -1.57 -4.12 -5.15
C ILE A 453 -2.89 -4.91 -5.03
N SER A 454 -3.56 -4.80 -3.90
CA SER A 454 -4.80 -5.53 -3.61
C SER A 454 -5.69 -4.76 -2.62
N GLN A 455 -6.88 -5.30 -2.31
CA GLN A 455 -7.87 -4.82 -1.33
C GLN A 455 -8.44 -3.40 -1.52
N ALA A 456 -7.67 -2.40 -1.90
CA ALA A 456 -8.13 -1.06 -2.23
C ALA A 456 -7.25 -0.46 -3.32
N TYR A 457 -7.84 -0.07 -4.45
CA TYR A 457 -7.12 0.57 -5.54
C TYR A 457 -8.03 1.37 -6.45
N MET A 458 -7.47 2.43 -7.04
CA MET A 458 -8.10 3.30 -8.01
C MET A 458 -7.45 3.14 -9.38
N ILE A 459 -8.27 3.07 -10.42
CA ILE A 459 -7.85 3.04 -11.82
C ILE A 459 -8.45 4.24 -12.52
N LYS A 460 -7.62 4.98 -13.25
CA LYS A 460 -8.06 6.11 -14.08
C LYS A 460 -8.90 5.61 -15.26
N GLY A 461 -10.09 6.18 -15.44
CA GLY A 461 -11.05 5.81 -16.48
C GLY A 461 -10.47 5.90 -17.88
N SER A 462 -9.69 6.95 -18.18
CA SER A 462 -9.01 7.08 -19.47
C SER A 462 -8.04 5.93 -19.78
N VAL A 463 -7.45 5.30 -18.76
CA VAL A 463 -6.60 4.10 -18.90
C VAL A 463 -7.45 2.85 -19.15
N LEU A 464 -8.60 2.74 -18.48
CA LEU A 464 -9.59 1.68 -18.71
C LEU A 464 -10.16 1.71 -20.13
N HIS A 465 -10.49 2.90 -20.65
CA HIS A 465 -11.08 3.07 -21.97
C HIS A 465 -10.06 3.02 -23.12
N SER A 466 -8.76 3.12 -22.82
CA SER A 466 -7.68 3.02 -23.81
C SER A 466 -6.85 1.75 -23.62
N LYS A 467 -5.78 1.81 -22.83
CA LYS A 467 -4.76 0.76 -22.66
C LYS A 467 -5.35 -0.57 -22.16
N LEU A 468 -6.40 -0.53 -21.34
CA LEU A 468 -7.01 -1.72 -20.73
C LEU A 468 -8.38 -2.09 -21.32
N ALA A 469 -8.80 -1.44 -22.42
CA ALA A 469 -10.15 -1.62 -22.98
C ALA A 469 -10.42 -3.09 -23.36
N GLN A 470 -9.46 -3.73 -24.02
CA GLN A 470 -9.56 -5.11 -24.50
C GLN A 470 -9.00 -6.15 -23.53
N VAL A 471 -8.49 -5.72 -22.36
CA VAL A 471 -7.85 -6.61 -21.38
C VAL A 471 -8.89 -7.18 -20.41
N SER A 472 -8.90 -8.51 -20.27
CA SER A 472 -9.67 -9.21 -19.24
C SER A 472 -8.89 -9.15 -17.93
N LEU A 473 -9.34 -8.32 -17.00
CA LEU A 473 -8.55 -7.97 -15.81
C LEU A 473 -8.57 -9.03 -14.71
N TYR A 474 -9.63 -9.85 -14.57
CA TYR A 474 -9.76 -10.79 -13.44
C TYR A 474 -9.90 -12.26 -13.86
N VAL A 475 -10.00 -12.54 -15.15
CA VAL A 475 -10.39 -13.88 -15.64
C VAL A 475 -9.16 -14.79 -15.79
N ASN A 476 -8.99 -15.73 -14.86
CA ASN A 476 -8.12 -16.91 -15.03
C ASN A 476 -8.51 -18.00 -14.02
N GLU A 477 -8.86 -19.20 -14.49
CA GLU A 477 -9.33 -20.28 -13.60
C GLU A 477 -8.25 -20.86 -12.67
N ALA A 478 -6.96 -20.57 -12.91
CA ALA A 478 -5.84 -21.18 -12.19
C ALA A 478 -5.13 -20.24 -11.20
N MET A 479 -5.51 -18.95 -11.14
CA MET A 479 -4.83 -17.95 -10.32
C MET A 479 -5.83 -17.10 -9.54
N ASP A 480 -5.37 -16.61 -8.39
CA ASP A 480 -6.08 -15.62 -7.56
C ASP A 480 -6.45 -14.35 -8.37
N PRO A 481 -7.69 -13.82 -8.26
CA PRO A 481 -8.15 -12.66 -9.05
C PRO A 481 -7.28 -11.41 -8.92
N ASP A 482 -6.73 -11.13 -7.73
CA ASP A 482 -5.85 -9.96 -7.52
C ASP A 482 -4.49 -10.16 -8.21
N MET A 483 -3.95 -11.38 -8.18
CA MET A 483 -2.74 -11.73 -8.96
C MET A 483 -2.99 -11.61 -10.46
N VAL A 484 -4.15 -12.06 -10.95
CA VAL A 484 -4.56 -11.93 -12.36
C VAL A 484 -4.66 -10.45 -12.73
N PHE A 485 -5.32 -9.64 -11.92
CA PHE A 485 -5.41 -8.20 -12.10
C PHE A 485 -4.04 -7.54 -12.24
N CYS A 486 -3.17 -7.73 -11.24
CA CYS A 486 -1.86 -7.12 -11.25
C CYS A 486 -1.04 -7.59 -12.46
N ARG A 487 -1.12 -8.87 -12.82
CA ARG A 487 -0.43 -9.39 -14.00
C ARG A 487 -0.98 -8.80 -15.30
N SER A 488 -2.30 -8.75 -15.47
CA SER A 488 -2.96 -8.19 -16.64
C SER A 488 -2.65 -6.71 -16.82
N VAL A 489 -2.51 -5.94 -15.73
CA VAL A 489 -2.10 -4.54 -15.77
C VAL A 489 -0.62 -4.39 -16.20
N ARG A 490 0.28 -5.23 -15.68
CA ARG A 490 1.73 -5.22 -16.01
C ARG A 490 2.07 -5.76 -17.39
N ASP A 491 1.32 -6.74 -17.87
CA ASP A 491 1.64 -7.49 -19.09
C ASP A 491 0.69 -7.14 -20.26
N GLN A 492 -0.45 -6.47 -20.00
CA GLN A 492 -1.51 -6.15 -20.98
C GLN A 492 -1.96 -7.36 -21.83
N VAL A 493 -2.06 -8.55 -21.22
CA VAL A 493 -2.40 -9.79 -21.94
C VAL A 493 -3.89 -9.82 -22.28
N THR A 494 -4.23 -9.84 -23.57
CA THR A 494 -5.56 -10.18 -24.05
C THR A 494 -5.72 -11.71 -24.13
N LEU A 495 -6.74 -12.25 -23.46
CA LEU A 495 -7.12 -13.68 -23.54
C LEU A 495 -7.96 -13.98 -24.80
N LEU A 496 -7.52 -13.51 -25.97
CA LEU A 496 -8.11 -13.94 -27.24
C LEU A 496 -7.21 -15.01 -27.87
N GLY A 497 -7.72 -16.23 -27.86
CA GLY A 497 -7.03 -17.40 -28.38
C GLY A 497 -6.56 -17.26 -29.83
N HIS A 498 -5.36 -17.75 -30.09
CA HIS A 498 -4.89 -18.34 -31.36
C HIS A 498 -4.99 -17.56 -32.68
N ARG A 499 -5.35 -16.28 -32.77
CA ARG A 499 -5.21 -15.51 -34.04
C ARG A 499 -4.79 -14.05 -33.83
N SER A 500 -3.92 -13.62 -34.75
CA SER A 500 -3.34 -12.28 -35.01
C SER A 500 -2.47 -11.68 -33.89
N GLN A 501 -1.14 -11.65 -33.96
CA GLN A 501 -0.28 -10.90 -34.91
C GLN A 501 -0.45 -9.37 -34.86
N ASP A 502 -1.27 -8.84 -33.95
CA ASP A 502 -1.40 -7.41 -33.69
C ASP A 502 -0.69 -7.04 -32.37
N ALA A 503 0.01 -5.91 -32.38
CA ALA A 503 1.07 -5.54 -31.44
C ALA A 503 0.62 -5.55 -29.97
N LEU A 504 1.16 -6.49 -29.19
CA LEU A 504 1.18 -6.42 -27.73
C LEU A 504 2.12 -5.28 -27.32
N CYS A 505 1.65 -4.32 -26.53
CA CYS A 505 2.50 -3.22 -26.07
C CYS A 505 3.56 -3.78 -25.10
N PRO A 506 4.88 -3.61 -25.35
CA PRO A 506 5.93 -4.27 -24.55
C PRO A 506 6.06 -3.82 -23.10
N GLN A 507 5.29 -2.83 -22.63
CA GLN A 507 5.21 -2.48 -21.21
C GLN A 507 3.77 -2.21 -20.80
N GLY A 508 3.35 -2.89 -19.73
CA GLY A 508 2.10 -2.60 -19.06
C GLY A 508 2.09 -1.28 -18.30
N VAL A 509 0.96 -1.03 -17.68
CA VAL A 509 0.68 0.17 -16.90
C VAL A 509 1.36 0.06 -15.54
N PHE A 510 1.97 1.15 -15.06
CA PHE A 510 2.54 1.18 -13.72
C PHE A 510 1.44 1.17 -12.66
N MET A 511 1.69 0.42 -11.59
CA MET A 511 0.84 0.39 -10.40
C MET A 511 1.58 1.07 -9.27
N PHE A 512 0.93 2.04 -8.64
CA PHE A 512 1.51 2.82 -7.57
C PHE A 512 0.87 2.46 -6.23
N VAL A 513 1.65 2.55 -5.16
CA VAL A 513 1.13 2.61 -3.79
C VAL A 513 1.58 3.91 -3.15
N SER A 514 0.65 4.63 -2.52
CA SER A 514 0.94 5.85 -1.75
C SER A 514 0.95 5.53 -0.26
N ASN A 515 2.01 5.93 0.43
CA ASN A 515 2.05 5.95 1.90
C ASN A 515 2.29 7.36 2.44
N ARG A 516 1.92 8.38 1.67
CA ARG A 516 2.03 9.80 2.02
C ARG A 516 1.10 10.21 3.16
N ASP A 517 -0.03 9.54 3.26
CA ASP A 517 -1.05 9.75 4.28
C ASP A 517 -1.36 8.45 5.01
N GLU A 518 -1.91 8.58 6.22
CA GLU A 518 -2.53 7.46 6.92
C GLU A 518 -3.94 7.27 6.36
N PHE A 519 -4.12 6.27 5.49
CA PHE A 519 -5.41 6.01 4.85
C PHE A 519 -6.34 5.13 5.69
N GLY A 520 -5.76 4.17 6.41
CA GLY A 520 -6.50 3.16 7.14
C GLY A 520 -5.69 1.91 7.41
N ARG A 521 -6.40 0.80 7.62
CA ARG A 521 -5.79 -0.49 8.01
C ARG A 521 -6.52 -1.68 7.42
N LEU A 522 -5.89 -2.84 7.48
CA LEU A 522 -6.49 -4.13 7.11
C LEU A 522 -6.99 -4.87 8.35
N VAL A 523 -8.26 -5.27 8.31
CA VAL A 523 -8.93 -6.12 9.31
C VAL A 523 -8.56 -7.59 9.03
N ALA A 524 -8.31 -8.35 10.10
CA ALA A 524 -8.08 -9.78 10.03
C ALA A 524 -9.42 -10.54 10.05
N SER A 525 -9.67 -11.35 9.01
CA SER A 525 -10.90 -12.15 8.87
C SER A 525 -10.69 -13.66 9.04
N SER A 526 -9.45 -14.13 9.20
CA SER A 526 -9.11 -15.57 9.14
C SER A 526 -9.79 -16.45 10.19
N ASN A 527 -10.12 -15.92 11.36
CA ASN A 527 -10.71 -16.66 12.48
C ASN A 527 -12.11 -16.13 12.86
N PHE A 528 -12.81 -15.47 11.94
CA PHE A 528 -14.10 -14.85 12.25
C PHE A 528 -15.22 -15.89 12.34
N ASN A 529 -15.71 -16.15 13.56
CA ASN A 529 -16.77 -17.13 13.80
C ASN A 529 -18.17 -16.49 13.74
N THR A 530 -18.86 -16.69 12.63
CA THR A 530 -20.22 -16.19 12.39
C THR A 530 -21.34 -16.97 13.08
N SER A 531 -21.04 -18.05 13.81
CA SER A 531 -22.05 -18.84 14.53
C SER A 531 -22.59 -18.15 15.79
N ARG A 532 -22.00 -17.02 16.19
CA ARG A 532 -22.35 -16.27 17.40
C ARG A 532 -23.35 -15.18 17.05
N LEU A 533 -24.18 -14.78 18.02
CA LEU A 533 -25.16 -13.70 17.84
C LEU A 533 -24.46 -12.38 17.47
N HIS A 534 -23.40 -12.03 18.20
CA HIS A 534 -22.55 -10.84 17.95
C HIS A 534 -21.07 -11.24 17.82
N PRO A 535 -20.64 -11.76 16.65
CA PRO A 535 -19.28 -12.27 16.45
C PRO A 535 -18.16 -11.26 16.74
N ASP A 536 -18.41 -9.98 16.44
CA ASP A 536 -17.45 -8.89 16.62
C ASP A 536 -16.99 -8.73 18.07
N MET A 537 -17.81 -9.11 19.06
CA MET A 537 -17.42 -9.05 20.48
C MET A 537 -16.15 -9.86 20.77
N TRP A 538 -15.90 -10.94 20.03
CA TRP A 538 -14.73 -11.80 20.21
C TRP A 538 -13.49 -11.34 19.45
N GLN A 539 -13.54 -10.20 18.77
CA GLN A 539 -12.46 -9.73 17.90
C GLN A 539 -11.38 -8.90 18.62
N ILE A 540 -11.43 -8.81 19.95
CA ILE A 540 -10.44 -8.07 20.75
C ILE A 540 -9.00 -8.54 20.52
N PHE A 541 -8.79 -9.81 20.16
CA PHE A 541 -7.45 -10.35 19.87
C PHE A 541 -6.97 -10.04 18.46
N ASP A 542 -7.80 -10.34 17.46
CA ASP A 542 -7.40 -10.26 16.05
C ASP A 542 -7.41 -8.82 15.53
N ASN A 543 -8.34 -8.00 16.03
CA ASN A 543 -8.60 -6.64 15.55
C ASN A 543 -8.81 -5.66 16.73
N PRO A 544 -7.79 -5.47 17.59
CA PRO A 544 -7.95 -4.70 18.83
C PRO A 544 -8.33 -3.22 18.62
N VAL A 545 -7.90 -2.61 17.50
CA VAL A 545 -8.18 -1.19 17.21
C VAL A 545 -9.64 -1.00 16.83
N ASP A 546 -10.15 -1.80 15.90
CA ASP A 546 -11.56 -1.78 15.48
C ASP A 546 -12.48 -2.21 16.63
N TRP A 547 -12.06 -3.20 17.42
CA TRP A 547 -12.79 -3.62 18.63
C TRP A 547 -12.88 -2.48 19.64
N LYS A 548 -11.78 -1.74 19.88
CA LYS A 548 -11.77 -0.58 20.75
C LYS A 548 -12.74 0.50 20.26
N GLU A 549 -12.68 0.83 18.97
CA GLU A 549 -13.55 1.84 18.34
C GLU A 549 -15.04 1.51 18.51
N LYS A 550 -15.41 0.23 18.39
CA LYS A 550 -16.80 -0.23 18.54
C LYS A 550 -17.26 -0.38 19.98
N TYR A 551 -16.43 -0.94 20.85
CA TYR A 551 -16.89 -1.48 22.14
C TYR A 551 -16.38 -0.74 23.38
N ILE A 552 -15.31 0.05 23.25
CA ILE A 552 -14.83 0.88 24.37
C ILE A 552 -15.54 2.22 24.34
N HIS A 553 -15.84 2.75 25.51
CA HIS A 553 -16.51 4.04 25.63
C HIS A 553 -15.66 5.15 24.96
N GLU A 554 -16.27 6.00 24.13
CA GLU A 554 -15.59 7.09 23.41
C GLU A 554 -14.71 7.98 24.30
N ASN A 555 -15.20 8.29 25.50
CA ASN A 555 -14.50 9.10 26.51
C ASN A 555 -13.51 8.31 27.40
N TYR A 556 -13.29 7.01 27.18
CA TYR A 556 -12.34 6.21 27.95
C TYR A 556 -10.92 6.80 27.92
N SER A 557 -10.42 7.16 26.73
CA SER A 557 -9.05 7.69 26.60
C SER A 557 -8.86 9.02 27.34
N LYS A 558 -9.92 9.82 27.51
CA LYS A 558 -9.88 11.09 28.22
C LYS A 558 -9.65 10.94 29.73
N ILE A 559 -9.83 9.74 30.29
CA ILE A 559 -9.49 9.43 31.70
C ILE A 559 -8.01 9.71 31.97
N PHE A 560 -7.14 9.54 30.97
CA PHE A 560 -5.69 9.68 31.13
C PHE A 560 -5.17 11.09 30.86
N GLU A 561 -6.02 12.02 30.41
CA GLU A 561 -5.68 13.41 30.15
C GLU A 561 -5.68 14.24 31.45
N ASP A 562 -4.78 15.21 31.59
CA ASP A 562 -4.57 15.95 32.84
C ASP A 562 -5.58 17.09 33.09
N GLU A 563 -6.38 17.48 32.09
CA GLU A 563 -7.15 18.73 32.11
C GLU A 563 -8.62 18.59 32.56
N LYS A 564 -9.18 17.38 32.64
CA LYS A 564 -10.56 17.12 33.10
C LYS A 564 -10.64 15.78 33.84
N SER A 565 -11.14 15.79 35.08
CA SER A 565 -11.44 14.53 35.78
C SER A 565 -12.67 13.86 35.17
N PHE A 566 -12.45 12.94 34.22
CA PHE A 566 -13.48 12.02 33.70
C PHE A 566 -13.76 10.84 34.65
N VAL A 567 -13.13 10.84 35.81
CA VAL A 567 -13.35 9.88 36.89
C VAL A 567 -14.04 10.60 38.04
N ASP A 568 -15.19 10.08 38.46
CA ASP A 568 -15.91 10.52 39.66
C ASP A 568 -15.49 9.63 40.84
N GLN A 569 -15.53 10.16 42.06
CA GLN A 569 -15.36 9.38 43.29
C GLN A 569 -16.63 9.49 44.15
N PRO A 570 -17.72 8.79 43.80
CA PRO A 570 -19.01 8.95 44.48
C PRO A 570 -18.99 8.56 45.96
N CYS A 571 -18.13 7.63 46.37
CA CYS A 571 -17.92 7.24 47.76
C CYS A 571 -16.41 7.14 48.06
N PRO A 572 -15.97 7.21 49.33
CA PRO A 572 -14.56 7.04 49.70
C PRO A 572 -13.98 5.76 49.09
N ASP A 573 -12.87 5.87 48.35
CA ASP A 573 -12.21 4.78 47.61
C ASP A 573 -13.14 3.97 46.67
N VAL A 574 -14.21 4.59 46.18
CA VAL A 574 -15.05 4.07 45.10
C VAL A 574 -14.94 5.03 43.93
N TYR A 575 -14.24 4.60 42.89
CA TYR A 575 -14.06 5.38 41.67
C TYR A 575 -15.05 4.96 40.60
N TRP A 576 -15.44 5.89 39.73
CA TRP A 576 -16.47 5.67 38.73
C TRP A 576 -16.08 6.31 37.40
N PHE A 577 -16.01 5.52 36.33
CA PHE A 577 -15.43 5.93 35.06
C PHE A 577 -16.10 5.25 33.86
N PRO A 578 -16.04 5.85 32.67
CA PRO A 578 -16.55 5.24 31.44
C PRO A 578 -15.68 4.04 31.00
N ALA A 579 -16.29 2.89 30.70
CA ALA A 579 -15.60 1.67 30.30
C ALA A 579 -16.06 1.16 28.92
N PHE A 580 -17.35 0.91 28.77
CA PHE A 580 -17.93 0.35 27.55
C PHE A 580 -18.80 1.33 26.78
N SER A 581 -18.83 1.17 25.46
CA SER A 581 -19.84 1.82 24.62
C SER A 581 -21.22 1.22 24.89
N GLU A 582 -22.28 1.95 24.55
CA GLU A 582 -23.64 1.41 24.68
C GLU A 582 -23.83 0.14 23.85
N LYS A 583 -23.19 0.06 22.67
CA LYS A 583 -23.21 -1.09 21.77
C LYS A 583 -22.64 -2.35 22.44
N MET A 584 -21.54 -2.23 23.17
CA MET A 584 -20.97 -3.37 23.92
C MET A 584 -21.94 -3.84 25.01
N CYS A 585 -22.56 -2.89 25.72
CA CYS A 585 -23.53 -3.23 26.75
C CYS A 585 -24.73 -3.99 26.18
N ASP A 586 -25.30 -3.51 25.07
CA ASP A 586 -26.44 -4.14 24.41
C ASP A 586 -26.07 -5.53 23.86
N HIS A 587 -24.95 -5.62 23.15
CA HIS A 587 -24.48 -6.89 22.59
C HIS A 587 -24.18 -7.92 23.68
N LEU A 588 -23.61 -7.49 24.82
CA LEU A 588 -23.35 -8.40 25.93
C LEU A 588 -24.65 -8.89 26.58
N VAL A 589 -25.63 -8.01 26.83
CA VAL A 589 -26.93 -8.40 27.40
C VAL A 589 -27.67 -9.34 26.45
N GLU A 590 -27.75 -9.01 25.16
CA GLU A 590 -28.39 -9.85 24.14
C GLU A 590 -27.72 -11.24 24.07
N THR A 591 -26.39 -11.30 24.13
CA THR A 591 -25.65 -12.58 24.17
C THR A 591 -25.97 -13.41 25.40
N MET A 592 -26.10 -12.78 26.58
CA MET A 592 -26.46 -13.49 27.81
C MET A 592 -27.88 -14.04 27.77
N GLU A 593 -28.83 -13.26 27.24
CA GLU A 593 -30.22 -13.70 27.11
C GLU A 593 -30.41 -14.76 26.02
N ASP A 594 -29.65 -14.70 24.92
CA ASP A 594 -29.62 -15.76 23.90
C ASP A 594 -29.09 -17.09 24.45
N PHE A 595 -28.07 -17.03 25.32
CA PHE A 595 -27.61 -18.23 26.03
C PHE A 595 -28.67 -18.78 26.99
N GLY A 596 -29.38 -17.91 27.71
CA GLY A 596 -30.60 -18.21 28.45
C GLY A 596 -30.46 -19.08 29.72
N GLN A 597 -29.31 -19.72 29.95
CA GLN A 597 -29.09 -20.62 31.09
C GLN A 597 -28.63 -19.85 32.36
N TRP A 598 -29.47 -18.94 32.84
CA TRP A 598 -29.24 -18.17 34.07
C TRP A 598 -29.21 -19.07 35.32
N SER A 599 -28.42 -18.70 36.33
CA SER A 599 -28.41 -19.40 37.62
C SER A 599 -29.76 -19.32 38.33
N MET A 600 -30.01 -20.22 39.27
CA MET A 600 -31.20 -20.15 40.15
C MET A 600 -31.03 -19.24 41.37
N GLY A 601 -29.90 -18.52 41.50
CA GLY A 601 -29.60 -17.69 42.68
C GLY A 601 -29.48 -18.52 43.97
N SER A 602 -29.01 -19.77 43.86
CA SER A 602 -28.93 -20.74 44.96
C SER A 602 -27.49 -20.99 45.39
N HIS A 603 -27.26 -21.29 46.67
CA HIS A 603 -25.92 -21.59 47.21
C HIS A 603 -25.22 -22.78 46.56
N LYS A 604 -25.97 -23.68 45.91
CA LYS A 604 -25.40 -24.78 45.13
C LYS A 604 -25.51 -24.45 43.65
N ASP A 605 -24.37 -24.44 42.99
CA ASP A 605 -24.31 -24.22 41.54
C ASP A 605 -23.30 -25.19 40.93
N GLU A 606 -23.81 -26.24 40.29
CA GLU A 606 -23.02 -27.28 39.64
C GLU A 606 -22.24 -26.77 38.41
N ARG A 607 -22.56 -25.56 37.94
CA ARG A 607 -21.87 -24.89 36.82
C ARG A 607 -20.55 -24.26 37.30
N LEU A 608 -20.37 -24.06 38.60
CA LEU A 608 -19.16 -23.50 39.20
C LEU A 608 -18.15 -24.60 39.58
N THR A 609 -16.86 -24.27 39.46
CA THR A 609 -15.78 -25.16 39.93
C THR A 609 -15.78 -25.20 41.46
N GLY A 610 -16.34 -26.27 42.03
CA GLY A 610 -16.50 -26.44 43.49
C GLY A 610 -17.96 -26.50 43.97
N GLY A 611 -18.94 -26.22 43.11
CA GLY A 611 -20.36 -26.50 43.37
C GLY A 611 -21.07 -25.61 44.39
N TYR A 612 -20.39 -24.60 44.97
CA TYR A 612 -20.93 -23.80 46.07
C TYR A 612 -20.58 -22.31 45.95
N GLU A 613 -21.59 -21.45 46.06
CA GLU A 613 -21.46 -20.00 46.00
C GLU A 613 -21.85 -19.36 47.34
N ASN A 614 -20.93 -18.58 47.94
CA ASN A 614 -21.13 -18.02 49.28
C ASN A 614 -22.23 -16.94 49.31
N VAL A 615 -22.43 -16.23 48.20
CA VAL A 615 -23.40 -15.15 48.06
C VAL A 615 -24.02 -15.26 46.67
N PRO A 616 -25.09 -16.06 46.50
CA PRO A 616 -25.53 -16.43 45.17
C PRO A 616 -26.26 -15.30 44.46
N THR A 617 -26.01 -15.19 43.16
CA THR A 617 -26.67 -14.26 42.23
C THR A 617 -27.29 -14.99 41.05
N VAL A 618 -28.38 -14.48 40.48
CA VAL A 618 -28.89 -14.93 39.17
C VAL A 618 -27.96 -14.42 38.09
N ASP A 619 -27.10 -15.30 37.58
CA ASP A 619 -25.97 -14.91 36.74
C ASP A 619 -25.58 -15.95 35.66
N ILE A 620 -24.74 -15.46 34.75
CA ILE A 620 -24.01 -16.23 33.73
C ILE A 620 -22.54 -15.79 33.75
N HIS A 621 -21.64 -16.76 33.88
CA HIS A 621 -20.20 -16.55 33.85
C HIS A 621 -19.66 -16.48 32.41
N MET A 622 -18.60 -15.68 32.21
CA MET A 622 -17.98 -15.50 30.89
C MET A 622 -17.47 -16.81 30.28
N ASN A 623 -17.04 -17.77 31.10
CA ASN A 623 -16.56 -19.07 30.62
C ASN A 623 -17.69 -19.94 30.02
N GLN A 624 -18.94 -19.79 30.49
CA GLN A 624 -20.09 -20.55 30.02
C GLN A 624 -20.46 -20.18 28.57
N ILE A 625 -20.24 -18.93 28.20
CA ILE A 625 -20.42 -18.44 26.82
C ILE A 625 -19.11 -18.43 26.02
N GLY A 626 -18.01 -18.92 26.59
CA GLY A 626 -16.69 -18.94 25.95
C GLY A 626 -16.12 -17.55 25.66
N PHE A 627 -16.36 -16.56 26.52
CA PHE A 627 -15.89 -15.17 26.43
C PHE A 627 -14.85 -14.80 27.51
N GLU A 628 -14.42 -15.76 28.32
CA GLU A 628 -13.49 -15.52 29.44
C GLU A 628 -12.14 -14.95 28.99
N LYS A 629 -11.57 -15.45 27.89
CA LYS A 629 -10.25 -14.99 27.42
C LYS A 629 -10.31 -13.54 26.94
N GLU A 630 -11.36 -13.21 26.22
CA GLU A 630 -11.64 -11.88 25.69
C GLU A 630 -11.88 -10.90 26.84
N TRP A 631 -12.65 -11.32 27.85
CA TRP A 631 -12.88 -10.55 29.06
C TRP A 631 -11.58 -10.28 29.84
N LEU A 632 -10.75 -11.30 30.06
CA LEU A 632 -9.46 -11.15 30.73
C LEU A 632 -8.51 -10.22 29.96
N LYS A 633 -8.56 -10.25 28.62
CA LYS A 633 -7.83 -9.28 27.80
C LYS A 633 -8.37 -7.86 28.00
N PHE A 634 -9.69 -7.68 28.06
CA PHE A 634 -10.29 -6.39 28.39
C PHE A 634 -9.82 -5.87 29.76
N LEU A 635 -9.83 -6.71 30.80
CA LEU A 635 -9.32 -6.33 32.12
C LEU A 635 -7.87 -5.84 32.03
N LYS A 636 -7.02 -6.61 31.35
CA LYS A 636 -5.60 -6.30 31.22
C LYS A 636 -5.32 -5.02 30.43
N GLU A 637 -6.03 -4.78 29.33
CA GLU A 637 -5.75 -3.63 28.45
C GLU A 637 -6.45 -2.34 28.89
N TYR A 638 -7.62 -2.44 29.53
CA TYR A 638 -8.47 -1.28 29.83
C TYR A 638 -8.70 -1.03 31.32
N ILE A 639 -8.69 -2.05 32.17
CA ILE A 639 -8.95 -1.86 33.60
C ILE A 639 -7.65 -1.66 34.38
N VAL A 640 -6.61 -2.46 34.10
CA VAL A 640 -5.31 -2.33 34.78
C VAL A 640 -4.73 -0.91 34.71
N PRO A 641 -4.67 -0.24 33.54
CA PRO A 641 -4.10 1.11 33.48
C PRO A 641 -4.89 2.12 34.32
N ILE A 642 -6.22 1.95 34.40
CA ILE A 642 -7.06 2.80 35.25
C ILE A 642 -6.77 2.51 36.73
N THR A 643 -6.72 1.24 37.13
CA THR A 643 -6.45 0.88 38.53
C THR A 643 -5.09 1.41 38.99
N GLU A 644 -4.04 1.32 38.18
CA GLU A 644 -2.71 1.86 38.50
C GLU A 644 -2.72 3.39 38.66
N LYS A 645 -3.52 4.10 37.84
CA LYS A 645 -3.70 5.55 37.94
C LYS A 645 -4.45 5.95 39.22
N LEU A 646 -5.50 5.21 39.56
CA LEU A 646 -6.41 5.56 40.67
C LEU A 646 -5.92 5.06 42.03
N TYR A 647 -5.09 4.03 42.06
CA TYR A 647 -4.44 3.51 43.26
C TYR A 647 -2.91 3.50 43.08
N PRO A 648 -2.25 4.67 43.13
CA PRO A 648 -0.80 4.75 42.97
C PRO A 648 -0.06 3.83 43.93
N GLY A 649 0.81 2.97 43.38
CA GLY A 649 1.57 1.98 44.14
C GLY A 649 0.97 0.57 44.15
N TYR A 650 -0.24 0.39 43.62
CA TYR A 650 -0.81 -0.92 43.33
C TYR A 650 -0.57 -1.30 41.85
N TYR A 651 -0.11 -2.54 41.61
CA TYR A 651 0.18 -3.07 40.27
C TYR A 651 -0.66 -4.34 40.06
N PRO A 652 -1.85 -4.22 39.46
CA PRO A 652 -2.77 -5.34 39.29
C PRO A 652 -2.21 -6.44 38.37
N ARG A 653 -2.52 -7.70 38.66
CA ARG A 653 -2.18 -8.82 37.76
C ARG A 653 -3.30 -9.15 36.77
N ALA A 654 -4.47 -8.51 36.92
CA ALA A 654 -5.69 -8.80 36.15
C ALA A 654 -6.11 -10.28 36.21
N GLN A 655 -5.84 -10.96 37.32
CA GLN A 655 -6.30 -12.33 37.51
C GLN A 655 -7.73 -12.28 38.01
N ALA A 656 -8.69 -12.84 37.26
CA ALA A 656 -10.08 -12.88 37.68
C ALA A 656 -10.70 -14.22 37.30
N ILE A 657 -11.12 -14.99 38.30
CA ILE A 657 -11.82 -16.28 38.10
C ILE A 657 -13.33 -16.05 38.01
N MET A 658 -13.85 -15.10 38.80
CA MET A 658 -15.27 -14.79 38.86
C MET A 658 -15.55 -13.57 37.98
N ASN A 659 -15.96 -13.83 36.74
CA ASN A 659 -16.39 -12.83 35.77
C ASN A 659 -17.78 -13.21 35.28
N PHE A 660 -18.81 -12.42 35.61
CA PHE A 660 -20.19 -12.83 35.39
C PHE A 660 -21.12 -11.62 35.24
N VAL A 661 -22.15 -11.80 34.41
CA VAL A 661 -23.26 -10.84 34.31
C VAL A 661 -24.35 -11.27 35.27
N VAL A 662 -24.78 -10.34 36.12
CA VAL A 662 -25.89 -10.52 37.05
C VAL A 662 -27.15 -9.88 36.47
N ARG A 663 -28.27 -10.56 36.67
CA ARG A 663 -29.61 -10.06 36.34
C ARG A 663 -30.45 -9.89 37.60
N TYR A 664 -30.90 -8.67 37.87
CA TYR A 664 -31.86 -8.40 38.94
C TYR A 664 -33.24 -8.11 38.39
N ARG A 665 -34.25 -8.80 38.93
CA ARG A 665 -35.67 -8.57 38.63
C ARG A 665 -36.53 -8.63 39.90
N PRO A 666 -37.66 -7.90 39.96
CA PRO A 666 -38.61 -7.96 41.08
C PRO A 666 -39.18 -9.36 41.34
N ASP A 667 -39.36 -10.15 40.29
CA ASP A 667 -39.98 -11.48 40.31
C ASP A 667 -38.98 -12.65 40.44
N GLU A 668 -37.67 -12.36 40.38
CA GLU A 668 -36.59 -13.34 40.56
C GLU A 668 -35.78 -12.97 41.82
N GLN A 669 -34.55 -12.49 41.64
CA GLN A 669 -33.71 -11.95 42.70
C GLN A 669 -33.61 -10.42 42.53
N PRO A 670 -34.29 -9.61 43.36
CA PRO A 670 -34.29 -8.15 43.18
C PRO A 670 -33.12 -7.43 43.86
N PHE A 671 -32.47 -8.04 44.86
CA PHE A 671 -31.43 -7.40 45.67
C PHE A 671 -30.31 -8.39 46.01
N LEU A 672 -29.20 -7.87 46.54
CA LEU A 672 -28.08 -8.68 47.04
C LEU A 672 -27.74 -8.26 48.46
N ARG A 673 -27.78 -9.22 49.40
CA ARG A 673 -27.53 -8.98 50.82
C ARG A 673 -26.11 -8.40 51.07
N PRO A 674 -25.89 -7.71 52.20
CA PRO A 674 -24.57 -7.22 52.57
C PRO A 674 -23.47 -8.31 52.55
N HIS A 675 -22.36 -8.05 51.86
CA HIS A 675 -21.25 -9.00 51.73
C HIS A 675 -19.90 -8.31 51.45
N HIS A 676 -18.84 -9.12 51.45
CA HIS A 676 -17.53 -8.78 50.89
C HIS A 676 -17.28 -9.64 49.65
N ASP A 677 -16.51 -9.09 48.71
CA ASP A 677 -16.08 -9.83 47.54
C ASP A 677 -14.80 -10.58 47.84
N SER A 678 -14.63 -11.74 47.19
CA SER A 678 -13.36 -12.45 47.22
C SER A 678 -12.42 -11.89 46.15
N SER A 679 -12.07 -10.60 46.26
CA SER A 679 -11.19 -9.87 45.35
C SER A 679 -10.28 -8.92 46.13
N THR A 680 -9.17 -8.51 45.53
CA THR A 680 -8.46 -7.31 46.00
C THR A 680 -9.27 -6.07 45.66
N PHE A 681 -9.75 -5.98 44.41
CA PHE A 681 -10.71 -4.98 43.98
C PHE A 681 -11.76 -5.57 43.05
N THR A 682 -12.94 -4.98 43.06
CA THR A 682 -14.07 -5.36 42.21
C THR A 682 -14.35 -4.24 41.23
N ILE A 683 -14.69 -4.63 39.99
CA ILE A 683 -15.33 -3.72 39.04
C ILE A 683 -16.78 -4.14 38.83
N ASN A 684 -17.64 -3.15 38.64
CA ASN A 684 -19.07 -3.32 38.42
C ASN A 684 -19.53 -2.35 37.34
N ILE A 685 -19.87 -2.90 36.17
CA ILE A 685 -20.24 -2.13 34.97
C ILE A 685 -21.75 -2.22 34.77
N ALA A 686 -22.42 -1.08 34.68
CA ALA A 686 -23.84 -1.06 34.34
C ALA A 686 -24.04 -1.32 32.84
N LEU A 687 -24.90 -2.29 32.51
CA LEU A 687 -25.15 -2.70 31.13
C LEU A 687 -26.45 -2.14 30.54
N ASN A 688 -27.32 -1.57 31.36
CA ASN A 688 -28.54 -0.93 30.90
C ASN A 688 -28.92 0.28 31.78
N SER A 689 -29.94 1.02 31.36
CA SER A 689 -30.22 2.37 31.82
C SER A 689 -31.28 2.43 32.91
N LYS A 690 -30.93 3.04 34.04
CA LYS A 690 -31.89 3.34 35.11
C LYS A 690 -32.96 4.32 34.62
N ASN A 691 -34.20 4.12 35.05
CA ASN A 691 -35.42 4.84 34.66
C ASN A 691 -35.89 4.63 33.20
N ILE A 692 -35.18 3.81 32.43
CA ILE A 692 -35.61 3.36 31.10
C ILE A 692 -35.90 1.86 31.15
N ASP A 693 -34.91 1.06 31.56
CA ASP A 693 -34.99 -0.40 31.57
C ASP A 693 -35.38 -0.96 32.95
N TYR A 694 -35.09 -0.21 34.02
CA TYR A 694 -35.40 -0.59 35.40
C TYR A 694 -35.59 0.61 36.34
N GLU A 695 -36.29 0.39 37.47
CA GLU A 695 -36.45 1.36 38.56
C GLU A 695 -35.90 0.80 39.89
N GLY A 696 -35.40 1.66 40.77
CA GLY A 696 -34.67 1.25 41.97
C GLY A 696 -33.22 0.86 41.66
N GLY A 697 -32.66 -0.07 42.42
CA GLY A 697 -31.30 -0.56 42.22
C GLY A 697 -30.21 0.41 42.70
N GLY A 698 -28.96 0.01 42.48
CA GLY A 698 -27.76 0.70 42.94
C GLY A 698 -26.86 -0.21 43.77
N CYS A 699 -25.86 0.40 44.41
CA CYS A 699 -24.98 -0.25 45.38
C CYS A 699 -24.83 0.66 46.60
N ARG A 700 -24.91 0.10 47.81
CA ARG A 700 -24.72 0.82 49.07
C ARG A 700 -23.51 0.28 49.81
N PHE A 701 -22.60 1.16 50.19
CA PHE A 701 -21.41 0.84 50.99
C PHE A 701 -21.69 1.17 52.46
N LEU A 702 -21.98 0.13 53.26
CA LEU A 702 -22.55 0.26 54.59
C LEU A 702 -21.62 1.01 55.56
N ARG A 703 -20.31 0.80 55.46
CA ARG A 703 -19.31 1.45 56.34
C ARG A 703 -19.26 2.98 56.15
N TYR A 704 -19.69 3.47 55.00
CA TYR A 704 -19.61 4.89 54.64
C TYR A 704 -20.98 5.57 54.55
N ASP A 705 -22.08 4.81 54.77
CA ASP A 705 -23.46 5.22 54.50
C ASP A 705 -23.61 5.95 53.15
N CYS A 706 -22.96 5.40 52.12
CA CYS A 706 -22.84 6.02 50.81
C CYS A 706 -23.43 5.11 49.73
N ASN A 707 -24.20 5.70 48.81
CA ASN A 707 -24.92 4.99 47.78
C ASN A 707 -24.50 5.43 46.38
N VAL A 708 -24.33 4.47 45.48
CA VAL A 708 -24.24 4.69 44.03
C VAL A 708 -25.60 4.32 43.44
N GLU A 709 -26.54 5.28 43.44
CA GLU A 709 -27.94 5.01 43.10
C GLU A 709 -28.25 5.13 41.61
N SER A 710 -27.49 5.92 40.85
CA SER A 710 -27.77 6.17 39.43
C SER A 710 -26.66 5.67 38.51
N PRO A 711 -26.44 4.34 38.39
CA PRO A 711 -25.46 3.80 37.45
C PRO A 711 -25.74 4.27 36.01
N ARG A 712 -24.69 4.71 35.32
CA ARG A 712 -24.71 5.17 33.92
C ARG A 712 -24.35 3.97 33.06
N LYS A 713 -25.14 3.69 32.01
CA LYS A 713 -24.86 2.59 31.08
C LYS A 713 -23.43 2.73 30.52
N GLY A 714 -22.68 1.64 30.50
CA GLY A 714 -21.28 1.61 30.04
C GLY A 714 -20.25 2.14 31.04
N TRP A 715 -20.68 2.68 32.19
CA TRP A 715 -19.76 3.13 33.25
C TRP A 715 -19.50 2.01 34.26
N SER A 716 -18.25 1.93 34.70
CA SER A 716 -17.75 1.00 35.70
C SER A 716 -17.44 1.72 36.98
N PHE A 717 -17.95 1.24 38.12
CA PHE A 717 -17.41 1.63 39.41
C PHE A 717 -16.46 0.56 39.96
N MET A 718 -15.39 1.01 40.61
CA MET A 718 -14.28 0.21 41.12
C MET A 718 -14.06 0.49 42.60
N HIS A 719 -13.99 -0.57 43.41
CA HIS A 719 -13.76 -0.47 44.86
C HIS A 719 -12.96 -1.67 45.39
N PRO A 720 -12.28 -1.55 46.54
CA PRO A 720 -11.69 -2.70 47.24
C PRO A 720 -12.74 -3.79 47.54
N GLY A 721 -12.38 -5.06 47.40
CA GLY A 721 -13.33 -6.18 47.63
C GLY A 721 -13.43 -6.65 49.08
N ARG A 722 -12.30 -6.58 49.80
CA ARG A 722 -12.15 -7.10 51.17
C ARG A 722 -12.03 -5.99 52.21
N LEU A 723 -12.33 -6.35 53.45
CA LEU A 723 -12.13 -5.57 54.69
C LEU A 723 -12.97 -4.28 54.80
N THR A 724 -12.84 -3.35 53.86
CA THR A 724 -13.29 -1.97 54.02
C THR A 724 -14.60 -1.62 53.31
N HIS A 725 -14.98 -2.35 52.26
CA HIS A 725 -16.15 -2.01 51.43
C HIS A 725 -17.23 -3.10 51.55
N TYR A 726 -17.71 -3.30 52.79
CA TYR A 726 -18.89 -4.14 53.03
C TYR A 726 -20.10 -3.46 52.38
N HIS A 727 -20.71 -4.10 51.41
CA HIS A 727 -21.67 -3.46 50.52
C HIS A 727 -22.88 -4.35 50.20
N GLU A 728 -23.98 -3.74 49.78
CA GLU A 728 -25.22 -4.40 49.39
C GLU A 728 -25.73 -3.91 48.03
N GLY A 729 -26.39 -4.81 47.28
CA GLY A 729 -27.09 -4.46 46.06
C GLY A 729 -28.51 -4.01 46.38
N LEU A 730 -28.82 -2.74 46.13
CA LEU A 730 -30.15 -2.18 46.44
C LEU A 730 -31.25 -2.84 45.59
N PRO A 731 -32.49 -2.97 46.12
CA PRO A 731 -33.57 -3.64 45.42
C PRO A 731 -33.96 -2.98 44.09
N THR A 732 -34.00 -3.79 43.03
CA THR A 732 -34.63 -3.44 41.75
C THR A 732 -36.15 -3.61 41.91
N THR A 733 -36.90 -2.53 41.74
CA THR A 733 -38.34 -2.46 42.05
C THR A 733 -39.23 -2.66 40.83
N LYS A 734 -38.70 -2.42 39.63
CA LYS A 734 -39.40 -2.63 38.34
C LYS A 734 -38.39 -2.86 37.22
N GLY A 735 -38.81 -3.59 36.18
CA GLY A 735 -37.98 -3.85 35.01
C GLY A 735 -36.87 -4.87 35.29
N THR A 736 -35.81 -4.84 34.49
CA THR A 736 -34.66 -5.74 34.64
C THR A 736 -33.37 -4.93 34.67
N ARG A 737 -32.52 -5.16 35.67
CA ARG A 737 -31.20 -4.51 35.79
C ARG A 737 -30.10 -5.52 35.48
N TYR A 738 -29.21 -5.17 34.54
CA TYR A 738 -28.03 -5.97 34.21
C TYR A 738 -26.75 -5.26 34.63
N ILE A 739 -25.84 -6.00 35.26
CA ILE A 739 -24.50 -5.52 35.58
C ILE A 739 -23.46 -6.58 35.24
N MET A 740 -22.29 -6.17 34.79
CA MET A 740 -21.12 -7.03 34.63
C MET A 740 -20.18 -6.85 35.82
N VAL A 741 -19.87 -7.93 36.52
CA VAL A 741 -19.04 -7.92 37.73
C VAL A 741 -17.78 -8.74 37.49
N SER A 742 -16.65 -8.26 38.03
CA SER A 742 -15.42 -9.05 38.07
C SER A 742 -14.68 -8.87 39.38
N PHE A 743 -14.35 -10.00 39.99
CA PHE A 743 -13.52 -10.08 41.19
C PHE A 743 -12.07 -10.23 40.77
N VAL A 744 -11.32 -9.12 40.82
CA VAL A 744 -9.96 -9.03 40.29
C VAL A 744 -8.92 -9.15 41.40
N ASP A 745 -7.87 -9.90 41.08
CA ASP A 745 -6.78 -10.30 41.97
C ASP A 745 -7.30 -10.92 43.29
N PRO A 746 -8.00 -12.07 43.23
CA PRO A 746 -8.63 -12.73 44.38
C PRO A 746 -7.65 -13.27 45.44
#